data_AF-A0A934BMK7-F1
#
_entry.id   AF-A0A934BMK7-F1
#
_cell.length_a   1.000
_cell.length_b   1.000
_cell.length_c   1.000
_cell.angle_alpha   90.00
_cell.angle_beta   90.00
_cell.angle_gamma   90.00
#
_symmetry.space_group_name_H-M   'P 1'
#
loop_
_entity.id
_entity.type
_entity.pdbx_description
1 polymer ?
#
loop_
_entity_poly.entity_id
_entity_poly.type
_entity_poly.pdbx_seq_one_letter_code
_entity_poly.pdbx_strand_id
1 'polypeptide(L)'
;MEVGREYAPDDGGPAGCHLVAREECGVPERQPHKVRGRDAKGYNVADNWDRAVVYRFEGLDEAARYKLRVVLLSGPSAWLHIAANRNFLHVPDPKTKEPTFTIPMPAEKPQRWEFDLDPAWCAGGSLELRFSNREGWSAVVSQIELWADRPVTLKAAPLPLPAGYENLAASAWQPLRFESRPFFFMCYDKVGLHKKGSVHGRFALEAARQRVLSPVWEFENFSLATGRWTGVAEWGYNTSLDGECKPDCYESRRRWYCGKLAEGRAAGKFFGSFTGHGWLEPYAAQWGADLITTELGAGSPCVQARVAMTRGAARQNKVSFVVQTSPWYGGSIPYYEADESEEPRRPGHSAAFQARTWFLAWLAGAAFTTPEACQLGLFRRLPEQKGTKPFPPVMRDQSEEKHFQLSPIGRKAQEFVRLIERHPDAGVPYTPFALIVDQFAGFQVTPGAGQVRPWWRLEPTPGDMETATVLDTVFPRTILYRKGDRFSESRMMVNTPYGESFDLLLSTVRPELLRLYPVALLLGDHELTPAFRRTLLDYLQHGGHLVVTQRLAGQLGADAEAFRRAGRFSIEEFARDGRSVRELMDALAARHLPLKIEGNIQFTINRTARGWLVGLLENRGAYKEESGEVIFNPALRPTITITPKRERLVSARNLSEEKDLPVTANAVSVTVPPGDVRVVELVVGPLEMKKL
;
A
#
# COMPACT_ATOMS: atom_id res chain seq x y z
N MET A 1 28.57 -38.89 0.70
CA MET A 1 27.26 -38.73 0.02
C MET A 1 26.21 -38.76 1.11
N GLU A 2 25.48 -37.67 1.29
CA GLU A 2 24.40 -37.60 2.27
C GLU A 2 23.11 -38.10 1.63
N VAL A 3 22.56 -39.20 2.15
CA VAL A 3 21.35 -39.84 1.62
C VAL A 3 20.20 -39.55 2.58
N GLY A 4 19.19 -38.83 2.11
CA GLY A 4 18.03 -38.47 2.90
C GLY A 4 17.14 -39.67 3.25
N ARG A 5 16.41 -39.55 4.35
CA ARG A 5 15.41 -40.52 4.81
C ARG A 5 14.01 -39.91 4.83
N GLU A 6 13.00 -40.74 4.56
CA GLU A 6 11.60 -40.33 4.66
C GLU A 6 11.15 -40.29 6.15
N TYR A 7 10.31 -39.31 6.52
CA TYR A 7 9.82 -39.14 7.89
C TYR A 7 8.30 -38.89 7.98
N ALA A 8 7.70 -39.17 9.15
CA ALA A 8 6.25 -39.10 9.38
C ALA A 8 5.79 -37.73 9.93
N PRO A 9 4.52 -37.32 9.74
CA PRO A 9 4.02 -36.00 10.15
C PRO A 9 4.09 -35.72 11.66
N ASP A 10 3.95 -36.76 12.49
CA ASP A 10 3.88 -36.66 13.95
C ASP A 10 5.21 -37.03 14.64
N ASP A 11 6.32 -37.07 13.90
CA ASP A 11 7.60 -37.60 14.41
C ASP A 11 8.36 -36.65 15.37
N GLY A 12 7.81 -35.47 15.65
CA GLY A 12 8.49 -34.43 16.44
C GLY A 12 9.63 -33.77 15.67
N GLY A 13 10.63 -33.21 16.36
CA GLY A 13 11.89 -32.79 15.73
C GLY A 13 12.89 -33.94 15.65
N PRO A 14 13.98 -33.83 14.86
CA PRO A 14 15.06 -34.81 14.92
C PRO A 14 15.56 -34.97 16.36
N ALA A 15 15.67 -36.22 16.82
CA ALA A 15 16.03 -36.52 18.20
C ALA A 15 17.37 -35.86 18.60
N GLY A 16 17.38 -35.13 19.71
CA GLY A 16 18.57 -34.43 20.20
C GLY A 16 18.93 -33.16 19.41
N CYS A 17 18.05 -32.68 18.53
CA CYS A 17 18.26 -31.44 17.77
C CYS A 17 17.31 -30.32 18.20
N HIS A 18 17.75 -29.09 17.99
CA HIS A 18 17.02 -27.85 18.23
C HIS A 18 16.68 -27.19 16.90
N LEU A 19 15.44 -26.68 16.77
CA LEU A 19 15.02 -25.97 15.56
C LEU A 19 15.79 -24.65 15.46
N VAL A 20 16.52 -24.47 14.37
CA VAL A 20 17.33 -23.27 14.08
C VAL A 20 16.55 -22.28 13.23
N ALA A 21 15.90 -22.78 12.18
CA ALA A 21 15.06 -21.97 11.31
C ALA A 21 13.96 -22.83 10.68
N ARG A 22 12.80 -22.20 10.45
CA ARG A 22 11.67 -22.80 9.76
C ARG A 22 11.10 -21.77 8.81
N GLU A 23 10.98 -22.14 7.54
CA GLU A 23 10.26 -21.35 6.54
C GLU A 23 9.08 -22.20 6.05
N GLU A 24 7.88 -21.64 6.13
CA GLU A 24 6.63 -22.30 5.79
C GLU A 24 5.88 -21.51 4.74
N CYS A 25 5.40 -22.20 3.71
CA CYS A 25 4.56 -21.63 2.68
C CYS A 25 3.17 -22.28 2.74
N GLY A 26 2.21 -21.61 3.38
CA GLY A 26 0.82 -22.07 3.48
C GLY A 26 0.59 -23.20 4.49
N VAL A 27 -0.47 -23.99 4.30
CA VAL A 27 -0.69 -25.23 5.06
C VAL A 27 0.13 -26.32 4.36
N PRO A 28 1.18 -26.91 4.99
CA PRO A 28 2.15 -27.80 4.34
C PRO A 28 1.55 -29.02 3.62
N GLU A 29 0.28 -29.32 3.90
CA GLU A 29 -0.48 -30.47 3.40
C GLU A 29 -1.55 -30.11 2.36
N ARG A 30 -1.83 -28.82 2.11
CA ARG A 30 -3.01 -28.41 1.30
C ARG A 30 -2.76 -27.37 0.22
N GLN A 31 -1.70 -26.56 0.28
CA GLN A 31 -1.49 -25.49 -0.71
C GLN A 31 -0.02 -25.34 -1.09
N PRO A 32 0.36 -25.55 -2.36
CA PRO A 32 1.71 -25.31 -2.84
C PRO A 32 1.99 -23.83 -3.12
N HIS A 33 3.20 -23.38 -2.77
CA HIS A 33 3.82 -22.26 -3.47
C HIS A 33 4.39 -22.79 -4.80
N LYS A 34 3.86 -22.34 -5.94
CA LYS A 34 4.45 -22.63 -7.26
C LYS A 34 5.49 -21.54 -7.56
N VAL A 35 6.76 -21.75 -7.23
CA VAL A 35 7.82 -20.81 -7.70
C VAL A 35 8.13 -21.14 -9.16
N ARG A 36 7.63 -20.36 -10.14
CA ARG A 36 7.72 -20.75 -11.56
C ARG A 36 9.08 -20.48 -12.22
N GLY A 37 9.85 -21.54 -12.51
CA GLY A 37 10.87 -21.54 -13.58
C GLY A 37 10.22 -21.67 -14.97
N ARG A 38 10.67 -20.87 -15.94
CA ARG A 38 10.03 -20.69 -17.26
C ARG A 38 10.08 -21.93 -18.17
N ASP A 39 8.99 -22.10 -18.92
CA ASP A 39 8.98 -22.70 -20.26
C ASP A 39 9.86 -21.88 -21.22
N ALA A 40 10.87 -22.52 -21.80
CA ALA A 40 11.56 -22.03 -22.99
C ALA A 40 11.79 -23.21 -23.93
N LYS A 41 11.07 -23.23 -25.06
CA LYS A 41 11.40 -24.12 -26.18
C LYS A 41 12.83 -23.81 -26.63
N GLY A 42 13.73 -24.78 -26.49
CA GLY A 42 15.10 -24.71 -27.01
C GLY A 42 16.08 -25.50 -26.15
N TYR A 43 16.51 -26.66 -26.63
CA TYR A 43 17.53 -27.50 -26.02
C TYR A 43 18.90 -26.82 -26.06
N ASN A 44 19.61 -26.77 -24.92
CA ASN A 44 21.01 -27.19 -24.84
C ASN A 44 21.46 -27.43 -23.38
N VAL A 45 22.28 -28.47 -23.21
CA VAL A 45 22.69 -29.06 -21.93
C VAL A 45 24.05 -28.49 -21.52
N ALA A 46 24.07 -27.27 -20.99
CA ALA A 46 25.16 -26.71 -20.18
C ALA A 46 24.66 -25.36 -19.62
N ASP A 47 24.74 -25.15 -18.31
CA ASP A 47 24.41 -23.90 -17.60
C ASP A 47 22.94 -23.57 -17.27
N ASN A 48 22.17 -24.54 -16.77
CA ASN A 48 20.85 -24.31 -16.15
C ASN A 48 20.89 -23.74 -14.70
N TRP A 49 21.97 -23.05 -14.30
CA TRP A 49 22.18 -22.57 -12.91
C TRP A 49 21.28 -21.39 -12.48
N ASP A 50 20.53 -20.79 -13.41
CA ASP A 50 19.75 -19.55 -13.19
C ASP A 50 18.27 -19.76 -12.80
N ARG A 51 17.79 -21.01 -12.63
CA ARG A 51 16.35 -21.34 -12.43
C ARG A 51 16.04 -22.13 -11.16
N ALA A 52 16.71 -21.80 -10.05
CA ALA A 52 16.53 -22.47 -8.75
C ALA A 52 15.84 -21.57 -7.71
N VAL A 53 15.05 -22.17 -6.81
CA VAL A 53 14.63 -21.52 -5.56
C VAL A 53 15.80 -21.59 -4.60
N VAL A 54 16.23 -20.44 -4.05
CA VAL A 54 17.42 -20.35 -3.19
C VAL A 54 17.05 -19.88 -1.80
N TYR A 55 17.46 -20.63 -0.78
CA TYR A 55 17.38 -20.25 0.62
C TYR A 55 18.79 -20.05 1.15
N ARG A 56 19.03 -18.97 1.90
CA ARG A 56 20.34 -18.69 2.49
C ARG A 56 20.21 -18.50 3.98
N PHE A 57 20.99 -19.27 4.73
CA PHE A 57 21.15 -19.15 6.17
C PHE A 57 22.53 -18.56 6.45
N GLU A 58 22.59 -17.57 7.34
CA GLU A 58 23.83 -16.91 7.74
C GLU A 58 23.92 -16.84 9.27
N GLY A 59 25.14 -16.79 9.79
CA GLY A 59 25.40 -16.85 11.23
C GLY A 59 25.17 -18.24 11.81
N LEU A 60 25.47 -19.29 11.04
CA LEU A 60 25.53 -20.65 11.53
C LEU A 60 26.72 -20.82 12.47
N ASP A 61 26.55 -21.64 13.51
CA ASP A 61 27.62 -22.10 14.37
C ASP A 61 28.39 -23.20 13.63
N GLU A 62 29.64 -22.90 13.26
CA GLU A 62 30.51 -23.82 12.52
C GLU A 62 30.81 -25.11 13.31
N ALA A 63 30.66 -25.09 14.64
CA ALA A 63 30.84 -26.25 15.49
C ALA A 63 29.58 -27.12 15.62
N ALA A 64 28.43 -26.64 15.15
CA ALA A 64 27.16 -27.37 15.20
C ALA A 64 27.01 -28.34 14.02
N ARG A 65 26.31 -29.44 14.24
CA ARG A 65 25.90 -30.37 13.18
C ARG A 65 24.46 -30.07 12.79
N TYR A 66 24.22 -29.96 11.49
CA TYR A 66 22.92 -29.54 10.98
C TYR A 66 22.16 -30.68 10.32
N LYS A 67 20.84 -30.68 10.52
CA LYS A 67 19.87 -31.51 9.80
C LYS A 67 18.91 -30.63 9.02
N LEU A 68 18.64 -30.99 7.78
CA LEU A 68 17.68 -30.34 6.91
C LEU A 68 16.43 -31.21 6.77
N ARG A 69 15.26 -30.69 7.12
CA ARG A 69 13.97 -31.28 6.75
C ARG A 69 13.33 -30.48 5.63
N VAL A 70 12.83 -31.19 4.63
CA VAL A 70 12.14 -30.62 3.47
C VAL A 70 10.81 -31.33 3.29
N VAL A 71 9.74 -30.57 3.09
CA VAL A 71 8.45 -31.09 2.66
C VAL A 71 8.22 -30.69 1.20
N LEU A 72 8.01 -31.70 0.36
CA LEU A 72 7.72 -31.57 -1.07
C LEU A 72 6.24 -31.92 -1.30
N LEU A 73 5.47 -31.00 -1.88
CA LEU A 73 4.06 -31.24 -2.17
C LEU A 73 3.86 -32.02 -3.47
N SER A 74 2.67 -32.58 -3.66
CA SER A 74 2.31 -33.26 -4.91
C SER A 74 2.23 -32.31 -6.10
N GLY A 75 2.65 -32.78 -7.27
CA GLY A 75 2.70 -32.01 -8.51
C GLY A 75 2.75 -32.89 -9.76
N PRO A 76 2.57 -32.32 -10.97
CA PRO A 76 2.66 -33.08 -12.21
C PRO A 76 4.05 -33.74 -12.32
N SER A 77 4.11 -34.95 -12.88
CA SER A 77 5.29 -35.82 -12.99
C SER A 77 6.58 -35.04 -13.30
N ALA A 78 7.37 -34.76 -12.27
CA ALA A 78 8.55 -33.93 -12.33
C ALA A 78 9.68 -34.51 -11.46
N TRP A 79 10.90 -34.04 -11.69
CA TRP A 79 12.09 -34.46 -10.95
C TRP A 79 12.73 -33.24 -10.29
N LEU A 80 13.04 -33.35 -9.00
CA LEU A 80 13.64 -32.28 -8.20
C LEU A 80 15.08 -32.62 -7.80
N HIS A 81 15.95 -31.63 -7.87
CA HIS A 81 17.30 -31.64 -7.30
C HIS A 81 17.34 -30.65 -6.13
N ILE A 82 17.97 -31.09 -5.04
CA ILE A 82 18.27 -30.23 -3.90
C ILE A 82 19.79 -30.16 -3.78
N ALA A 83 20.34 -28.95 -3.65
CA ALA A 83 21.76 -28.76 -3.42
C ALA A 83 22.02 -27.86 -2.21
N ALA A 84 23.02 -28.20 -1.42
CA ALA A 84 23.54 -27.42 -0.30
C ALA A 84 24.96 -26.93 -0.65
N ASN A 85 25.16 -25.62 -0.76
CA ASN A 85 26.43 -24.98 -1.16
C ASN A 85 27.08 -25.67 -2.38
N ARG A 86 26.28 -25.89 -3.43
CA ARG A 86 26.63 -26.56 -4.70
C ARG A 86 26.86 -28.08 -4.63
N ASN A 87 26.63 -28.71 -3.47
CA ASN A 87 26.68 -30.17 -3.33
C ASN A 87 25.27 -30.74 -3.37
N PHE A 88 25.00 -31.71 -4.23
CA PHE A 88 23.69 -32.33 -4.33
C PHE A 88 23.37 -33.19 -3.11
N LEU A 89 22.14 -33.11 -2.63
CA LEU A 89 21.58 -34.03 -1.65
C LEU A 89 21.02 -35.25 -2.40
N HIS A 90 21.30 -36.43 -1.89
CA HIS A 90 20.85 -37.69 -2.50
C HIS A 90 19.65 -38.24 -1.75
N VAL A 91 18.79 -38.95 -2.44
CA VAL A 91 17.72 -39.79 -1.88
C VAL A 91 17.83 -41.21 -2.44
N PRO A 92 17.26 -42.22 -1.80
CA PRO A 92 17.21 -43.57 -2.37
C PRO A 92 16.29 -43.60 -3.60
N ASP A 93 16.77 -44.15 -4.72
CA ASP A 93 15.92 -44.38 -5.89
C ASP A 93 14.78 -45.34 -5.52
N PRO A 94 13.51 -45.01 -5.82
CA PRO A 94 12.39 -45.84 -5.37
C PRO A 94 12.43 -47.26 -5.93
N LYS A 95 13.02 -47.48 -7.12
CA LYS A 95 13.13 -48.78 -7.79
C LYS A 95 14.41 -49.52 -7.42
N THR A 96 15.58 -48.87 -7.54
CA THR A 96 16.87 -49.54 -7.38
C THR A 96 17.42 -49.47 -5.95
N LYS A 97 16.89 -48.55 -5.13
CA LYS A 97 17.40 -48.19 -3.80
C LYS A 97 18.81 -47.57 -3.79
N GLU A 98 19.43 -47.40 -4.95
CA GLU A 98 20.71 -46.73 -5.11
C GLU A 98 20.58 -45.22 -4.86
N PRO A 99 21.61 -44.53 -4.33
CA PRO A 99 21.58 -43.09 -4.14
C PRO A 99 21.41 -42.34 -5.47
N THR A 100 20.38 -41.52 -5.56
CA THR A 100 20.14 -40.61 -6.70
C THR A 100 19.96 -39.18 -6.20
N PHE A 101 20.52 -38.22 -6.91
CA PHE A 101 20.27 -36.79 -6.64
C PHE A 101 18.96 -36.30 -7.26
N THR A 102 18.22 -37.20 -7.92
CA THR A 102 16.98 -36.91 -8.63
C THR A 102 15.79 -37.45 -7.84
N ILE A 103 15.05 -36.55 -7.19
CA ILE A 103 13.89 -36.87 -6.36
C ILE A 103 12.63 -36.85 -7.24
N PRO A 104 11.89 -37.97 -7.40
CA PRO A 104 10.63 -37.96 -8.14
C PRO A 104 9.57 -37.23 -7.31
N MET A 105 8.93 -36.22 -7.91
CA MET A 105 7.82 -35.51 -7.27
C MET A 105 6.66 -36.48 -7.02
N PRO A 106 6.02 -36.42 -5.84
CA PRO A 106 4.94 -37.34 -5.55
C PRO A 106 3.67 -36.99 -6.33
N ALA A 107 3.00 -38.00 -6.89
CA ALA A 107 1.79 -37.81 -7.68
C ALA A 107 0.57 -37.43 -6.81
N GLU A 108 0.49 -37.87 -5.55
CA GLU A 108 -0.75 -37.78 -4.75
C GLU A 108 -0.57 -37.34 -3.28
N LYS A 109 0.60 -37.54 -2.66
CA LYS A 109 0.85 -37.24 -1.22
C LYS A 109 2.16 -36.48 -0.99
N PRO A 110 2.23 -35.52 -0.05
CA PRO A 110 3.48 -34.82 0.23
C PRO A 110 4.59 -35.79 0.66
N GLN A 111 5.78 -35.65 0.08
CA GLN A 111 6.99 -36.36 0.49
C GLN A 111 7.77 -35.52 1.50
N ARG A 112 8.39 -36.21 2.44
CA ARG A 112 9.07 -35.61 3.58
C ARG A 112 10.47 -36.18 3.64
N TRP A 113 11.48 -35.35 3.51
CA TRP A 113 12.87 -35.78 3.50
C TRP A 113 13.66 -35.12 4.62
N GLU A 114 14.42 -35.92 5.36
CA GLU A 114 15.41 -35.46 6.32
C GLU A 114 16.80 -35.81 5.81
N PHE A 115 17.71 -34.83 5.82
CA PHE A 115 19.11 -34.96 5.42
C PHE A 115 20.01 -34.55 6.57
N ASP A 116 21.05 -35.34 6.82
CA ASP A 116 22.22 -34.88 7.58
C ASP A 116 23.06 -34.00 6.64
N LEU A 117 23.48 -32.82 7.10
CA LEU A 117 24.33 -31.93 6.33
C LEU A 117 25.78 -32.11 6.77
N ASP A 118 26.67 -32.23 5.78
CA ASP A 118 28.11 -32.24 6.04
C ASP A 118 28.51 -30.92 6.73
N PRO A 119 29.19 -30.95 7.89
CA PRO A 119 29.66 -29.75 8.57
C PRO A 119 30.49 -28.82 7.68
N ALA A 120 31.25 -29.38 6.72
CA ALA A 120 32.03 -28.59 5.77
C ALA A 120 31.16 -27.70 4.87
N TRP A 121 29.90 -28.07 4.65
CA TRP A 121 28.96 -27.24 3.89
C TRP A 121 28.45 -26.04 4.68
N CYS A 122 28.60 -26.04 6.00
CA CYS A 122 28.25 -24.89 6.84
C CYS A 122 29.49 -24.08 7.26
N ALA A 123 30.69 -24.45 6.77
CA ALA A 123 31.94 -23.76 7.05
C ALA A 123 31.88 -22.31 6.55
N GLY A 124 32.35 -21.36 7.37
CA GLY A 124 32.17 -19.92 7.12
C GLY A 124 30.83 -19.37 7.61
N GLY A 125 30.09 -20.14 8.41
CA GLY A 125 28.86 -19.71 9.08
C GLY A 125 27.70 -19.43 8.12
N SER A 126 27.69 -20.04 6.92
CA SER A 126 26.61 -19.84 5.94
C SER A 126 26.25 -21.13 5.18
N LEU A 127 24.96 -21.26 4.84
CA LEU A 127 24.42 -22.38 4.07
C LEU A 127 23.45 -21.86 3.02
N GLU A 128 23.70 -22.19 1.76
CA GLU A 128 22.80 -21.92 0.64
C GLU A 128 22.14 -23.23 0.17
N LEU A 129 20.82 -23.30 0.25
CA LEU A 129 20.03 -24.39 -0.32
C LEU A 129 19.45 -23.96 -1.66
N ARG A 130 19.58 -24.81 -2.68
CA ARG A 130 19.00 -24.61 -4.00
C ARG A 130 18.06 -25.75 -4.35
N PHE A 131 16.88 -25.42 -4.86
CA PHE A 131 15.88 -26.37 -5.35
C PHE A 131 15.65 -26.12 -6.84
N SER A 132 15.97 -27.10 -7.67
CA SER A 132 15.88 -27.00 -9.14
C SER A 132 15.24 -28.23 -9.75
N ASN A 133 14.43 -28.09 -10.79
CA ASN A 133 13.88 -29.23 -11.52
C ASN A 133 14.83 -29.67 -12.66
N ARG A 134 14.90 -30.97 -12.96
CA ARG A 134 15.69 -31.57 -14.06
C ARG A 134 15.46 -30.90 -15.43
N GLU A 135 14.24 -30.42 -15.68
CA GLU A 135 13.86 -29.74 -16.93
C GLU A 135 13.82 -28.19 -16.81
N GLY A 136 14.31 -27.61 -15.70
CA GLY A 136 14.36 -26.16 -15.50
C GLY A 136 13.04 -25.50 -15.10
N TRP A 137 12.06 -26.30 -14.66
CA TRP A 137 10.76 -25.84 -14.15
C TRP A 137 10.78 -25.42 -12.68
N SER A 138 9.60 -24.98 -12.23
CA SER A 138 9.22 -24.68 -10.87
C SER A 138 9.54 -25.81 -9.87
N ALA A 139 10.26 -25.51 -8.79
CA ALA A 139 10.32 -26.40 -7.63
C ALA A 139 9.17 -26.08 -6.66
N VAL A 140 8.54 -27.11 -6.08
CA VAL A 140 7.45 -26.97 -5.10
C VAL A 140 7.93 -27.48 -3.75
N VAL A 141 8.32 -26.56 -2.88
CA VAL A 141 8.69 -26.82 -1.49
C VAL A 141 7.65 -26.15 -0.60
N SER A 142 7.02 -26.89 0.30
CA SER A 142 6.01 -26.32 1.21
C SER A 142 6.58 -25.92 2.57
N GLN A 143 7.65 -26.58 3.00
CA GLN A 143 8.28 -26.32 4.27
C GLN A 143 9.76 -26.71 4.24
N ILE A 144 10.57 -25.87 4.86
CA ILE A 144 11.99 -26.13 5.12
C ILE A 144 12.23 -25.91 6.59
N GLU A 145 12.90 -26.87 7.21
CA GLU A 145 13.39 -26.73 8.59
C GLU A 145 14.88 -27.04 8.63
N LEU A 146 15.62 -26.15 9.27
CA LEU A 146 17.02 -26.36 9.63
C LEU A 146 17.07 -26.62 11.13
N TRP A 147 17.69 -27.72 11.51
CA TRP A 147 17.86 -28.18 12.88
C TRP A 147 19.35 -28.30 13.19
N ALA A 148 19.74 -28.12 14.46
CA ALA A 148 21.13 -28.28 14.91
C ALA A 148 21.20 -29.20 16.13
N ASP A 149 22.31 -29.91 16.31
CA ASP A 149 22.61 -30.73 17.49
C ASP A 149 22.78 -29.94 18.81
N ARG A 150 22.68 -28.61 18.74
CA ARG A 150 22.76 -27.69 19.87
C ARG A 150 21.94 -26.43 19.60
N PRO A 151 21.63 -25.62 20.61
CA PRO A 151 20.98 -24.33 20.40
C PRO A 151 21.86 -23.41 19.54
N VAL A 152 21.37 -23.08 18.34
CA VAL A 152 21.99 -22.09 17.45
C VAL A 152 20.99 -20.97 17.20
N THR A 153 21.40 -19.74 17.49
CA THR A 153 20.63 -18.55 17.09
C THR A 153 21.26 -18.01 15.82
N LEU A 154 20.55 -18.11 14.69
CA LEU A 154 21.01 -17.44 13.48
C LEU A 154 21.14 -15.96 13.75
N LYS A 155 22.18 -15.34 13.20
CA LYS A 155 22.09 -13.91 12.90
C LYS A 155 21.03 -13.79 11.81
N ALA A 156 19.77 -13.66 12.19
CA ALA A 156 18.80 -13.08 11.29
C ALA A 156 19.46 -11.80 10.81
N ALA A 157 19.78 -11.69 9.50
CA ALA A 157 19.98 -10.38 8.90
C ALA A 157 18.78 -9.59 9.41
N PRO A 158 18.99 -8.60 10.30
CA PRO A 158 17.91 -8.04 11.07
C PRO A 158 16.88 -7.68 10.04
N LEU A 159 15.72 -8.36 10.10
CA LEU A 159 14.55 -7.83 9.43
C LEU A 159 14.55 -6.39 9.94
N PRO A 160 14.56 -5.36 9.08
CA PRO A 160 14.23 -4.05 9.57
C PRO A 160 12.90 -4.28 10.29
N LEU A 161 12.96 -4.26 11.63
CA LEU A 161 11.77 -4.36 12.46
C LEU A 161 10.83 -3.29 11.92
N PRO A 162 9.51 -3.38 12.13
CA PRO A 162 8.75 -2.14 12.09
C PRO A 162 9.52 -1.19 12.99
N ALA A 163 10.12 -0.16 12.39
CA ALA A 163 11.04 0.69 13.10
C ALA A 163 10.26 1.17 14.33
N GLY A 164 10.91 1.09 15.50
CA GLY A 164 10.27 1.54 16.74
C GLY A 164 9.70 2.94 16.50
N TYR A 165 8.60 3.29 17.18
CA TYR A 165 7.90 4.54 16.92
C TYR A 165 8.85 5.74 16.85
N GLU A 166 9.83 5.83 17.75
CA GLU A 166 10.85 6.88 17.78
C GLU A 166 11.65 6.97 16.48
N ASN A 167 12.07 5.84 15.91
CA ASN A 167 12.80 5.80 14.64
C ASN A 167 11.93 6.27 13.48
N LEU A 168 10.66 5.84 13.44
CA LEU A 168 9.72 6.28 12.40
C LEU A 168 9.41 7.77 12.53
N ALA A 169 9.16 8.24 13.75
CA ALA A 169 8.84 9.63 14.07
C ALA A 169 10.01 10.58 13.81
N ALA A 170 11.25 10.10 13.94
CA ALA A 170 12.46 10.86 13.61
C ALA A 170 12.83 10.80 12.11
N SER A 171 12.14 9.99 11.32
CA SER A 171 12.46 9.76 9.91
C SER A 171 11.55 10.55 8.96
N ALA A 172 11.83 10.44 7.65
CA ALA A 172 10.98 11.00 6.60
C ALA A 172 9.57 10.37 6.55
N TRP A 173 9.30 9.27 7.26
CA TRP A 173 7.96 8.68 7.33
C TRP A 173 6.99 9.47 8.19
N GLN A 174 7.50 10.27 9.14
CA GLN A 174 6.70 11.13 10.00
C GLN A 174 5.94 12.15 9.14
N PRO A 175 4.60 12.16 9.20
CA PRO A 175 3.81 13.18 8.50
C PRO A 175 4.23 14.60 8.89
N LEU A 176 4.50 15.43 7.88
CA LEU A 176 4.78 16.85 8.07
C LEU A 176 3.48 17.61 8.25
N ARG A 177 3.38 18.33 9.37
CA ARG A 177 2.23 19.15 9.72
C ARG A 177 2.26 20.49 8.99
N PHE A 178 1.09 20.97 8.59
CA PHE A 178 0.95 22.33 8.07
C PHE A 178 0.86 23.31 9.24
N GLU A 179 1.73 24.32 9.28
CA GLU A 179 1.84 25.29 10.38
C GLU A 179 1.95 24.64 11.78
N SER A 180 2.60 23.48 11.90
CA SER A 180 2.70 22.69 13.14
C SER A 180 1.37 22.19 13.74
N ARG A 181 0.25 22.39 13.04
CA ARG A 181 -1.08 22.01 13.53
C ARG A 181 -1.31 20.50 13.42
N PRO A 182 -2.07 19.88 14.34
CA PRO A 182 -2.66 18.56 14.09
C PRO A 182 -3.52 18.58 12.82
N PHE A 183 -3.88 17.40 12.34
CA PHE A 183 -4.80 17.27 11.21
C PHE A 183 -6.09 18.06 11.44
N PHE A 184 -6.53 18.80 10.42
CA PHE A 184 -7.77 19.58 10.48
C PHE A 184 -8.60 19.41 9.20
N PHE A 185 -9.85 19.86 9.24
CA PHE A 185 -10.82 19.68 8.17
C PHE A 185 -11.30 21.04 7.66
N MET A 186 -10.78 21.52 6.54
CA MET A 186 -10.96 22.92 6.11
C MET A 186 -11.79 23.03 4.84
N CYS A 187 -12.72 23.98 4.76
CA CYS A 187 -13.47 24.17 3.51
C CYS A 187 -12.59 24.65 2.35
N TYR A 188 -12.93 24.21 1.15
CA TYR A 188 -12.33 24.65 -0.10
C TYR A 188 -12.96 25.96 -0.60
N ASP A 189 -12.32 27.12 -0.35
CA ASP A 189 -12.50 28.37 -1.13
C ASP A 189 -11.53 29.49 -0.68
N LYS A 190 -11.73 30.70 -1.24
CA LYS A 190 -11.04 31.93 -0.84
C LYS A 190 -11.40 32.33 0.59
N VAL A 191 -10.40 32.59 1.45
CA VAL A 191 -10.60 33.09 2.82
C VAL A 191 -11.56 34.28 2.87
N GLY A 192 -11.41 35.23 1.93
CA GLY A 192 -12.27 36.42 1.83
C GLY A 192 -13.75 36.12 1.57
N LEU A 193 -14.07 34.97 0.95
CA LEU A 193 -15.45 34.56 0.71
C LEU A 193 -16.11 33.96 1.94
N HIS A 194 -15.36 33.64 2.99
CA HIS A 194 -15.89 33.13 4.26
C HIS A 194 -16.00 34.19 5.36
N LYS A 195 -15.47 35.41 5.21
CA LYS A 195 -15.55 36.44 6.27
C LYS A 195 -17.01 36.80 6.63
N LYS A 196 -17.27 37.26 7.85
CA LYS A 196 -18.62 37.72 8.24
C LYS A 196 -19.13 38.77 7.25
N GLY A 197 -20.31 38.54 6.68
CA GLY A 197 -20.92 39.43 5.67
C GLY A 197 -20.59 39.11 4.20
N SER A 198 -19.69 38.17 3.92
CA SER A 198 -19.39 37.71 2.55
C SER A 198 -20.33 36.60 2.08
N VAL A 199 -20.16 36.15 0.83
CA VAL A 199 -21.02 35.14 0.17
C VAL A 199 -21.14 33.82 0.93
N HIS A 200 -20.07 33.35 1.60
CA HIS A 200 -20.05 32.13 2.42
C HIS A 200 -19.92 32.42 3.92
N GLY A 201 -20.08 33.68 4.35
CA GLY A 201 -19.91 34.08 5.74
C GLY A 201 -20.91 33.42 6.69
N ARG A 202 -22.19 33.33 6.30
CA ARG A 202 -23.22 32.64 7.10
C ARG A 202 -22.94 31.14 7.21
N PHE A 203 -22.56 30.50 6.09
CA PHE A 203 -22.21 29.09 6.06
C PHE A 203 -21.08 28.79 7.05
N ALA A 204 -19.99 29.54 7.00
CA ALA A 204 -18.83 29.21 7.80
C ALA A 204 -19.04 29.53 9.30
N LEU A 205 -19.88 30.53 9.65
CA LEU A 205 -20.31 30.74 11.04
C LEU A 205 -21.12 29.55 11.58
N GLU A 206 -22.05 29.03 10.78
CA GLU A 206 -22.84 27.87 11.16
C GLU A 206 -21.96 26.61 11.25
N ALA A 207 -21.02 26.45 10.31
CA ALA A 207 -20.12 25.32 10.28
C ALA A 207 -19.18 25.26 11.50
N ALA A 208 -18.70 26.43 11.95
CA ALA A 208 -17.97 26.59 13.20
C ALA A 208 -18.85 26.20 14.40
N ARG A 209 -20.06 26.77 14.50
CA ARG A 209 -21.00 26.53 15.60
C ARG A 209 -21.36 25.05 15.74
N GLN A 210 -21.57 24.36 14.61
CA GLN A 210 -21.94 22.95 14.58
C GLN A 210 -20.74 21.99 14.53
N ARG A 211 -19.50 22.51 14.55
CA ARG A 211 -18.25 21.74 14.56
C ARG A 211 -18.18 20.70 13.43
N VAL A 212 -18.43 21.14 12.20
CA VAL A 212 -18.34 20.29 10.99
C VAL A 212 -17.14 20.57 10.11
N LEU A 213 -16.44 21.69 10.34
CA LEU A 213 -15.17 22.05 9.70
C LEU A 213 -14.45 23.14 10.50
N SER A 214 -13.15 23.26 10.30
CA SER A 214 -12.30 24.35 10.75
C SER A 214 -12.52 25.60 9.85
N PRO A 215 -12.89 26.76 10.42
CA PRO A 215 -13.20 27.96 9.64
C PRO A 215 -12.01 28.49 8.83
N VAL A 216 -12.24 28.75 7.54
CA VAL A 216 -11.18 29.12 6.59
C VAL A 216 -10.45 30.43 6.98
N TRP A 217 -11.10 31.35 7.69
CA TRP A 217 -10.47 32.61 8.15
C TRP A 217 -9.51 32.45 9.32
N GLU A 218 -9.43 31.29 9.96
CA GLU A 218 -8.39 30.97 10.95
C GLU A 218 -7.03 30.64 10.29
N PHE A 219 -6.97 30.74 8.97
CA PHE A 219 -5.84 30.39 8.11
C PHE A 219 -5.51 31.57 7.17
N GLU A 220 -5.22 32.76 7.71
CA GLU A 220 -4.99 33.97 6.91
C GLU A 220 -3.85 33.84 5.88
N ASN A 221 -2.89 32.95 6.14
CA ASN A 221 -1.76 32.65 5.25
C ASN A 221 -2.05 31.53 4.23
N PHE A 222 -3.23 30.91 4.29
CA PHE A 222 -3.56 29.74 3.47
C PHE A 222 -4.98 29.79 2.91
N SER A 223 -5.09 29.81 1.58
CA SER A 223 -6.38 29.80 0.89
C SER A 223 -6.31 28.98 -0.38
N LEU A 224 -7.14 27.95 -0.48
CA LEU A 224 -7.35 27.15 -1.70
C LEU A 224 -8.25 27.93 -2.67
N ALA A 225 -7.73 29.05 -3.18
CA ALA A 225 -8.48 30.01 -3.96
C ALA A 225 -8.27 29.79 -5.46
N THR A 226 -9.24 29.12 -6.07
CA THR A 226 -9.51 29.02 -7.51
C THR A 226 -8.93 30.16 -8.36
N GLY A 227 -7.91 29.79 -9.15
CA GLY A 227 -7.66 30.37 -10.47
C GLY A 227 -6.77 31.61 -10.58
N ARG A 228 -6.32 32.28 -9.50
CA ARG A 228 -5.46 33.48 -9.68
C ARG A 228 -4.29 33.74 -8.75
N TRP A 229 -3.96 32.91 -7.76
CA TRP A 229 -2.66 33.04 -7.11
C TRP A 229 -2.11 31.67 -6.68
N THR A 230 -0.80 31.52 -6.81
CA THR A 230 0.02 30.40 -6.27
C THR A 230 -0.26 29.01 -6.83
N GLY A 231 0.05 28.79 -8.11
CA GLY A 231 0.47 27.47 -8.59
C GLY A 231 -0.56 26.36 -8.75
N VAL A 232 -1.74 26.51 -8.16
CA VAL A 232 -2.84 25.55 -8.25
C VAL A 232 -3.54 25.75 -9.60
N ALA A 233 -3.00 25.13 -10.63
CA ALA A 233 -3.83 24.69 -11.72
C ALA A 233 -4.20 23.24 -11.41
N GLU A 234 -5.49 22.96 -11.23
CA GLU A 234 -6.05 21.76 -11.86
C GLU A 234 -5.39 21.71 -13.23
N TRP A 235 -4.50 20.73 -13.44
CA TRP A 235 -3.64 20.66 -14.61
C TRP A 235 -4.58 20.74 -15.78
N GLY A 236 -4.63 21.91 -16.42
CA GLY A 236 -5.64 22.17 -17.42
C GLY A 236 -5.51 21.04 -18.40
N TYR A 237 -6.54 20.19 -18.46
CA TYR A 237 -6.60 19.05 -19.36
C TYR A 237 -6.23 19.43 -20.80
N ASN A 238 -6.36 20.73 -21.10
CA ASN A 238 -6.17 21.38 -22.39
C ASN A 238 -4.81 22.08 -22.55
N THR A 239 -3.86 21.97 -21.61
CA THR A 239 -2.48 22.44 -21.85
C THR A 239 -1.73 21.37 -22.63
N SER A 240 -1.22 21.72 -23.82
CA SER A 240 -0.55 20.78 -24.72
C SER A 240 0.61 20.08 -24.00
N LEU A 241 0.49 18.76 -23.83
CA LEU A 241 1.62 17.89 -23.59
C LEU A 241 2.31 17.68 -24.92
N ASP A 242 3.49 18.29 -25.05
CA ASP A 242 4.35 18.13 -26.21
C ASP A 242 5.40 17.05 -25.94
N GLY A 243 5.77 16.27 -26.95
CA GLY A 243 6.77 15.21 -26.85
C GLY A 243 6.36 13.91 -27.53
N GLU A 244 7.36 13.16 -28.00
CA GLU A 244 7.19 11.86 -28.66
C GLU A 244 7.59 10.69 -27.75
N CYS A 245 8.27 10.97 -26.63
CA CYS A 245 8.66 9.99 -25.63
C CYS A 245 8.44 10.50 -24.19
N LYS A 246 8.54 9.59 -23.21
CA LYS A 246 8.34 9.87 -21.77
C LYS A 246 9.24 11.02 -21.26
N PRO A 247 10.56 11.06 -21.53
CA PRO A 247 11.43 12.19 -21.18
C PRO A 247 10.99 13.53 -21.76
N ASP A 248 10.54 13.57 -23.03
CA ASP A 248 10.09 14.81 -23.66
C ASP A 248 8.83 15.35 -23.00
N CYS A 249 7.86 14.47 -22.73
CA CYS A 249 6.63 14.83 -22.03
C CYS A 249 6.94 15.34 -20.61
N TYR A 250 7.87 14.68 -19.91
CA TYR A 250 8.36 15.13 -18.61
C TYR A 250 8.97 16.54 -18.68
N GLU A 251 9.90 16.80 -19.62
CA GLU A 251 10.57 18.09 -19.73
C GLU A 251 9.64 19.21 -20.21
N SER A 252 8.80 18.93 -21.20
CA SER A 252 7.75 19.87 -21.65
C SER A 252 6.92 20.32 -20.47
N ARG A 253 6.50 19.35 -19.65
CA ARG A 253 5.66 19.63 -18.51
C ARG A 253 6.38 20.32 -17.36
N ARG A 254 7.63 19.93 -17.10
CA ARG A 254 8.51 20.57 -16.12
C ARG A 254 8.70 22.05 -16.44
N ARG A 255 8.96 22.40 -17.71
CA ARG A 255 9.13 23.80 -18.15
C ARG A 255 7.89 24.63 -17.85
N TRP A 256 6.72 24.11 -18.20
CA TRP A 256 5.45 24.79 -17.93
C TRP A 256 5.25 25.01 -16.41
N TYR A 257 5.47 23.97 -15.61
CA TYR A 257 5.30 24.03 -14.16
C TYR A 257 6.30 25.01 -13.52
N CYS A 258 7.60 24.89 -13.84
CA CYS A 258 8.64 25.75 -13.29
C CYS A 258 8.44 27.22 -13.68
N GLY A 259 7.88 27.51 -14.86
CA GLY A 259 7.47 28.86 -15.23
C GLY A 259 6.43 29.45 -14.26
N LYS A 260 5.43 28.65 -13.89
CA LYS A 260 4.42 29.06 -12.88
C LYS A 260 4.98 29.15 -11.48
N LEU A 261 5.89 28.26 -11.11
CA LEU A 261 6.62 28.34 -9.85
C LEU A 261 7.43 29.63 -9.76
N ALA A 262 8.16 30.00 -10.81
CA ALA A 262 8.96 31.23 -10.84
C ALA A 262 8.10 32.49 -10.66
N GLU A 263 6.95 32.57 -11.36
CA GLU A 263 5.96 33.65 -11.19
C GLU A 263 5.48 33.75 -9.71
N GLY A 264 5.16 32.61 -9.10
CA GLY A 264 4.71 32.54 -7.71
C GLY A 264 5.79 32.95 -6.70
N ARG A 265 7.01 32.46 -6.89
CA ARG A 265 8.17 32.78 -6.03
C ARG A 265 8.57 34.25 -6.13
N ALA A 266 8.56 34.83 -7.33
CA ALA A 266 8.83 36.26 -7.52
C ALA A 266 7.82 37.17 -6.78
N ALA A 267 6.59 36.67 -6.59
CA ALA A 267 5.57 37.35 -5.80
C ALA A 267 5.63 37.06 -4.29
N GLY A 268 6.69 36.38 -3.80
CA GLY A 268 6.90 36.07 -2.39
C GLY A 268 5.90 35.08 -1.80
N LYS A 269 5.30 34.23 -2.62
CA LYS A 269 4.17 33.38 -2.20
C LYS A 269 4.56 31.93 -1.95
N PHE A 270 3.84 31.31 -1.02
CA PHE A 270 3.79 29.85 -0.84
C PHE A 270 3.23 29.18 -2.10
N PHE A 271 3.83 28.09 -2.57
CA PHE A 271 3.43 27.40 -3.79
C PHE A 271 2.88 26.00 -3.49
N GLY A 272 1.55 25.90 -3.42
CA GLY A 272 0.86 24.62 -3.41
C GLY A 272 0.62 24.09 -4.81
N SER A 273 0.87 22.80 -5.02
CA SER A 273 0.40 22.06 -6.20
C SER A 273 -0.96 21.45 -5.92
N PHE A 274 -1.80 21.37 -6.96
CA PHE A 274 -3.07 20.68 -6.92
C PHE A 274 -3.20 19.82 -8.17
N THR A 275 -3.47 18.54 -7.99
CA THR A 275 -3.61 17.60 -9.08
C THR A 275 -4.99 16.96 -9.00
N GLY A 276 -5.80 17.19 -10.03
CA GLY A 276 -7.21 16.78 -10.10
C GLY A 276 -7.39 15.38 -10.64
N HIS A 277 -6.98 15.15 -11.89
CA HIS A 277 -7.24 13.89 -12.62
C HIS A 277 -5.97 13.21 -13.14
N GLY A 278 -4.82 13.79 -12.81
CA GLY A 278 -3.50 13.25 -13.08
C GLY A 278 -2.83 12.68 -11.87
N TRP A 279 -1.86 11.81 -12.10
CA TRP A 279 -1.06 11.23 -11.04
C TRP A 279 0.34 11.84 -11.17
N LEU A 280 0.44 13.10 -10.73
CA LEU A 280 1.58 14.01 -10.99
C LEU A 280 2.16 14.64 -9.72
N GLU A 281 1.59 14.32 -8.57
CA GLU A 281 2.00 14.77 -7.24
C GLU A 281 3.52 14.53 -6.99
N PRO A 282 4.13 13.39 -7.39
CA PRO A 282 5.58 13.20 -7.28
C PRO A 282 6.42 14.26 -8.02
N TYR A 283 5.99 14.67 -9.21
CA TYR A 283 6.73 15.62 -10.04
C TYR A 283 6.62 17.04 -9.50
N ALA A 284 5.42 17.44 -9.07
CA ALA A 284 5.23 18.76 -8.47
C ALA A 284 6.10 18.93 -7.21
N ALA A 285 6.19 17.88 -6.39
CA ALA A 285 7.08 17.85 -5.23
C ALA A 285 8.56 17.98 -5.63
N GLN A 286 9.01 17.20 -6.62
CA GLN A 286 10.40 17.28 -7.12
C GLN A 286 10.78 18.63 -7.72
N TRP A 287 9.83 19.29 -8.38
CA TRP A 287 10.05 20.57 -9.04
C TRP A 287 9.94 21.77 -8.10
N GLY A 288 9.66 21.56 -6.81
CA GLY A 288 9.77 22.59 -5.77
C GLY A 288 8.45 23.14 -5.24
N ALA A 289 7.36 22.36 -5.28
CA ALA A 289 6.16 22.68 -4.50
C ALA A 289 6.47 22.74 -3.00
N ASP A 290 5.87 23.68 -2.27
CA ASP A 290 5.91 23.70 -0.80
C ASP A 290 4.89 22.72 -0.17
N LEU A 291 3.85 22.37 -0.94
CA LEU A 291 2.74 21.51 -0.56
C LEU A 291 2.18 20.83 -1.81
N ILE A 292 1.85 19.55 -1.72
CA ILE A 292 1.19 18.84 -2.82
C ILE A 292 -0.23 18.44 -2.43
N THR A 293 -1.18 18.64 -3.34
CA THR A 293 -2.60 18.33 -3.12
C THR A 293 -3.08 17.35 -4.19
N THR A 294 -3.80 16.33 -3.74
CA THR A 294 -4.45 15.35 -4.61
C THR A 294 -5.96 15.42 -4.44
N GLU A 295 -6.69 15.41 -5.55
CA GLU A 295 -8.15 15.32 -5.56
C GLU A 295 -8.61 13.86 -5.60
N LEU A 296 -9.56 13.50 -4.74
CA LEU A 296 -10.16 12.16 -4.66
C LEU A 296 -11.68 12.28 -4.88
N GLY A 297 -12.25 11.45 -5.76
CA GLY A 297 -13.68 11.43 -6.09
C GLY A 297 -13.96 11.76 -7.57
N ALA A 298 -13.89 13.04 -7.95
CA ALA A 298 -14.23 13.55 -9.28
C ALA A 298 -13.54 12.80 -10.42
N GLY A 299 -14.19 11.79 -11.00
CA GLY A 299 -13.67 11.05 -12.15
C GLY A 299 -12.31 10.37 -11.91
N SER A 300 -11.83 10.30 -10.67
CA SER A 300 -10.49 9.85 -10.31
C SER A 300 -10.56 8.44 -9.75
N PRO A 301 -10.25 7.41 -10.54
CA PRO A 301 -10.30 6.03 -10.08
C PRO A 301 -9.16 5.73 -9.11
N CYS A 302 -9.31 4.66 -8.31
CA CYS A 302 -8.33 4.19 -7.35
C CYS A 302 -7.83 5.26 -6.36
N VAL A 303 -8.66 5.58 -5.36
CA VAL A 303 -8.32 6.50 -4.27
C VAL A 303 -7.04 6.07 -3.55
N GLN A 304 -6.86 4.77 -3.35
CA GLN A 304 -5.81 4.19 -2.49
C GLN A 304 -4.42 4.26 -3.14
N ALA A 305 -4.29 3.87 -4.40
CA ALA A 305 -3.01 4.01 -5.10
C ALA A 305 -2.59 5.48 -5.25
N ARG A 306 -3.57 6.38 -5.40
CA ARG A 306 -3.30 7.81 -5.46
C ARG A 306 -2.83 8.39 -4.14
N VAL A 307 -3.41 7.94 -3.03
CA VAL A 307 -2.92 8.25 -1.68
C VAL A 307 -1.52 7.67 -1.45
N ALA A 308 -1.27 6.42 -1.85
CA ALA A 308 0.06 5.79 -1.78
C ALA A 308 1.12 6.58 -2.57
N MET A 309 0.77 7.07 -3.76
CA MET A 309 1.67 7.88 -4.58
C MET A 309 1.90 9.27 -3.99
N THR A 310 0.84 9.93 -3.50
CA THR A 310 0.95 11.27 -2.92
C THR A 310 1.73 11.25 -1.60
N ARG A 311 1.50 10.24 -0.74
CA ARG A 311 2.26 10.02 0.50
C ARG A 311 3.72 9.68 0.20
N GLY A 312 3.98 8.80 -0.76
CA GLY A 312 5.34 8.49 -1.21
C GLY A 312 6.09 9.73 -1.73
N ALA A 313 5.43 10.54 -2.55
CA ALA A 313 5.95 11.82 -3.03
C ALA A 313 6.31 12.79 -1.90
N ALA A 314 5.42 12.93 -0.91
CA ALA A 314 5.62 13.76 0.27
C ALA A 314 6.87 13.33 1.06
N ARG A 315 7.02 12.02 1.30
CA ARG A 315 8.18 11.44 2.00
C ARG A 315 9.49 11.64 1.21
N GLN A 316 9.45 11.40 -0.10
CA GLN A 316 10.61 11.55 -0.99
C GLN A 316 11.17 12.97 -1.02
N ASN A 317 10.28 13.96 -0.99
CA ASN A 317 10.63 15.37 -1.16
C ASN A 317 10.58 16.18 0.14
N LYS A 318 10.20 15.56 1.27
CA LYS A 318 10.05 16.23 2.58
C LYS A 318 9.10 17.43 2.52
N VAL A 319 7.94 17.22 1.90
CA VAL A 319 6.85 18.20 1.83
C VAL A 319 5.58 17.64 2.47
N SER A 320 4.70 18.51 2.96
CA SER A 320 3.37 18.09 3.39
C SER A 320 2.50 17.74 2.17
N PHE A 321 1.50 16.87 2.37
CA PHE A 321 0.46 16.67 1.38
C PHE A 321 -0.94 16.88 1.94
N VAL A 322 -1.87 17.16 1.03
CA VAL A 322 -3.27 17.46 1.31
C VAL A 322 -4.14 16.61 0.41
N VAL A 323 -5.30 16.24 0.94
CA VAL A 323 -6.36 15.62 0.15
C VAL A 323 -7.47 16.63 -0.04
N GLN A 324 -7.86 16.88 -1.28
CA GLN A 324 -9.15 17.47 -1.56
C GLN A 324 -10.13 16.34 -1.85
N THR A 325 -11.28 16.33 -1.18
CA THR A 325 -12.33 15.34 -1.46
C THR A 325 -13.41 16.01 -2.27
N SER A 326 -13.54 15.57 -3.51
CA SER A 326 -14.55 16.10 -4.41
C SER A 326 -15.88 15.35 -4.22
N PRO A 327 -17.01 16.06 -4.10
CA PRO A 327 -18.33 15.46 -4.12
C PRO A 327 -18.84 15.22 -5.56
N TRP A 328 -18.13 15.68 -6.59
CA TRP A 328 -18.57 15.56 -7.98
C TRP A 328 -18.53 14.11 -8.46
N TYR A 329 -19.67 13.65 -8.97
CA TYR A 329 -19.80 12.32 -9.54
C TYR A 329 -20.98 12.29 -10.52
N GLY A 330 -20.79 11.76 -11.73
CA GLY A 330 -21.83 11.85 -12.78
C GLY A 330 -22.13 13.27 -13.23
N GLY A 331 -21.12 14.17 -13.20
CA GLY A 331 -21.22 15.55 -13.68
C GLY A 331 -21.93 16.53 -12.75
N SER A 332 -22.21 16.17 -11.49
CA SER A 332 -22.76 17.10 -10.49
C SER A 332 -22.51 16.60 -9.06
N ILE A 333 -22.95 17.36 -8.06
CA ILE A 333 -22.70 17.15 -6.62
C ILE A 333 -24.02 16.86 -5.88
N PRO A 334 -23.96 16.25 -4.67
CA PRO A 334 -25.15 16.08 -3.84
C PRO A 334 -25.63 17.43 -3.30
N TYR A 335 -26.93 17.66 -3.40
CA TYR A 335 -27.60 18.81 -2.80
C TYR A 335 -28.73 18.29 -1.92
N TYR A 336 -28.88 18.80 -0.70
CA TYR A 336 -29.93 18.35 0.22
C TYR A 336 -30.91 19.48 0.55
N GLU A 337 -32.19 19.20 0.38
CA GLU A 337 -33.29 20.04 0.87
C GLU A 337 -33.84 19.54 2.22
N ALA A 338 -34.67 20.34 2.89
CA ALA A 338 -35.20 20.05 4.23
C ALA A 338 -35.94 18.70 4.31
N ASP A 339 -36.53 18.26 3.21
CA ASP A 339 -37.33 17.04 3.01
C ASP A 339 -36.55 15.88 2.37
N GLU A 340 -35.28 16.07 2.00
CA GLU A 340 -34.51 15.05 1.28
C GLU A 340 -33.67 14.17 2.23
N SER A 341 -33.90 12.86 2.14
CA SER A 341 -32.98 11.80 2.58
C SER A 341 -32.04 11.43 1.41
N GLU A 342 -31.24 10.36 1.55
CA GLU A 342 -30.34 9.90 0.46
C GLU A 342 -31.07 9.27 -0.77
N GLU A 343 -32.39 9.48 -0.94
CA GLU A 343 -33.25 8.91 -2.01
C GLU A 343 -33.62 9.92 -3.15
N PRO A 344 -34.25 9.49 -4.28
CA PRO A 344 -33.65 9.46 -5.60
C PRO A 344 -33.84 10.74 -6.44
N ARG A 345 -32.70 11.25 -6.89
CA ARG A 345 -32.33 11.78 -8.22
C ARG A 345 -31.40 12.96 -8.04
N ARG A 346 -30.24 12.74 -7.43
CA ARG A 346 -29.17 13.72 -7.42
C ARG A 346 -27.82 13.07 -7.76
N PRO A 347 -27.11 13.53 -8.80
CA PRO A 347 -25.71 13.17 -9.06
C PRO A 347 -24.81 13.54 -7.86
N GLY A 348 -23.57 13.06 -7.85
CA GLY A 348 -22.61 13.29 -6.76
C GLY A 348 -22.40 12.10 -5.83
N HIS A 349 -21.31 12.13 -5.07
CA HIS A 349 -20.88 11.03 -4.19
C HIS A 349 -21.75 10.83 -2.95
N SER A 350 -21.89 9.58 -2.50
CA SER A 350 -22.57 9.22 -1.26
C SER A 350 -21.87 9.82 -0.03
N ALA A 351 -22.63 10.08 1.06
CA ALA A 351 -22.02 10.55 2.30
C ALA A 351 -21.04 9.53 2.90
N ALA A 352 -21.33 8.24 2.74
CA ALA A 352 -20.45 7.15 3.16
C ALA A 352 -19.10 7.17 2.42
N PHE A 353 -19.11 7.35 1.09
CA PHE A 353 -17.88 7.46 0.30
C PHE A 353 -17.04 8.67 0.70
N GLN A 354 -17.66 9.85 0.84
CA GLN A 354 -16.96 11.05 1.28
C GLN A 354 -16.38 10.92 2.69
N ALA A 355 -17.12 10.31 3.62
CA ALA A 355 -16.61 10.04 4.96
C ALA A 355 -15.34 9.16 4.91
N ARG A 356 -15.41 8.03 4.19
CA ARG A 356 -14.27 7.10 4.04
C ARG A 356 -13.03 7.77 3.44
N THR A 357 -13.19 8.70 2.50
CA THR A 357 -12.04 9.45 1.94
C THR A 357 -11.42 10.42 2.95
N TRP A 358 -12.21 11.06 3.83
CA TRP A 358 -11.68 11.90 4.91
C TRP A 358 -10.90 11.09 5.95
N PHE A 359 -11.46 9.95 6.37
CA PHE A 359 -10.78 9.03 7.28
C PHE A 359 -9.47 8.52 6.69
N LEU A 360 -9.48 8.11 5.43
CA LEU A 360 -8.27 7.69 4.72
C LEU A 360 -7.24 8.82 4.66
N ALA A 361 -7.64 10.06 4.36
CA ALA A 361 -6.72 11.20 4.33
C ALA A 361 -6.02 11.42 5.69
N TRP A 362 -6.78 11.42 6.78
CA TRP A 362 -6.24 11.57 8.13
C TRP A 362 -5.29 10.43 8.51
N LEU A 363 -5.72 9.18 8.31
CA LEU A 363 -4.94 7.99 8.67
C LEU A 363 -3.74 7.78 7.73
N ALA A 364 -3.77 8.29 6.50
CA ALA A 364 -2.63 8.31 5.60
C ALA A 364 -1.59 9.38 5.95
N GLY A 365 -1.86 10.25 6.93
CA GLY A 365 -0.93 11.30 7.34
C GLY A 365 -0.96 12.54 6.44
N ALA A 366 -2.10 12.85 5.80
CA ALA A 366 -2.27 14.17 5.19
C ALA A 366 -2.14 15.26 6.27
N ALA A 367 -1.77 16.47 5.88
CA ALA A 367 -1.71 17.60 6.81
C ALA A 367 -3.12 18.10 7.18
N PHE A 368 -4.02 18.06 6.21
CA PHE A 368 -5.45 18.34 6.37
C PHE A 368 -6.20 17.78 5.16
N THR A 369 -7.53 17.74 5.24
CA THR A 369 -8.38 17.44 4.08
C THR A 369 -9.36 18.56 3.82
N THR A 370 -9.72 18.76 2.55
CA THR A 370 -10.63 19.84 2.13
C THR A 370 -11.79 19.32 1.31
N PRO A 371 -13.03 19.31 1.85
CA PRO A 371 -14.19 18.95 1.08
C PRO A 371 -14.48 20.06 0.08
N GLU A 372 -14.46 19.71 -1.20
CA GLU A 372 -14.89 20.61 -2.25
C GLU A 372 -16.41 20.83 -2.15
N ALA A 373 -16.89 22.02 -2.51
CA ALA A 373 -18.31 22.38 -2.45
C ALA A 373 -18.97 22.09 -1.07
N CYS A 374 -18.20 22.13 0.01
CA CYS A 374 -18.64 21.87 1.38
C CYS A 374 -19.84 22.74 1.79
N GLN A 375 -19.85 23.96 1.27
CA GLN A 375 -20.90 24.97 1.42
C GLN A 375 -22.25 24.56 0.81
N LEU A 376 -22.28 23.55 -0.06
CA LEU A 376 -23.48 22.97 -0.69
C LEU A 376 -23.86 21.62 -0.10
N GLY A 377 -22.86 20.86 0.35
CA GLY A 377 -23.04 19.48 0.79
C GLY A 377 -23.34 19.32 2.28
N LEU A 378 -22.79 20.16 3.17
CA LEU A 378 -22.83 19.91 4.63
C LEU A 378 -24.16 20.25 5.31
N PHE A 379 -24.94 21.15 4.72
CA PHE A 379 -26.20 21.61 5.30
C PHE A 379 -27.35 21.41 4.34
N ARG A 380 -28.53 21.14 4.89
CA ARG A 380 -29.78 21.20 4.16
C ARG A 380 -30.11 22.65 3.86
N ARG A 381 -30.64 22.91 2.67
CA ARG A 381 -31.24 24.22 2.35
C ARG A 381 -32.54 24.39 3.11
N LEU A 382 -32.80 25.63 3.51
CA LEU A 382 -34.09 26.00 4.08
C LEU A 382 -35.19 25.90 3.00
N PRO A 383 -36.44 25.57 3.37
CA PRO A 383 -37.56 25.50 2.42
C PRO A 383 -37.72 26.78 1.57
N GLU A 384 -37.52 27.95 2.17
CA GLU A 384 -37.58 29.25 1.49
C GLU A 384 -36.47 29.48 0.44
N GLN A 385 -35.43 28.64 0.42
CA GLN A 385 -34.32 28.69 -0.54
C GLN A 385 -34.45 27.68 -1.68
N LYS A 386 -35.55 26.92 -1.73
CA LYS A 386 -35.83 25.94 -2.80
C LYS A 386 -35.91 26.65 -4.16
N GLY A 387 -35.22 26.11 -5.16
CA GLY A 387 -35.16 26.69 -6.52
C GLY A 387 -34.31 27.97 -6.66
N THR A 388 -33.68 28.47 -5.59
CA THR A 388 -32.80 29.64 -5.66
C THR A 388 -31.36 29.28 -6.02
N LYS A 389 -30.55 30.29 -6.39
CA LYS A 389 -29.12 30.11 -6.64
C LYS A 389 -28.42 29.49 -5.42
N PRO A 390 -27.32 28.73 -5.60
CA PRO A 390 -26.78 27.87 -4.56
C PRO A 390 -26.30 28.55 -3.27
N PHE A 391 -26.07 29.87 -3.31
CA PHE A 391 -25.69 30.70 -2.16
C PHE A 391 -26.37 32.07 -2.25
N PRO A 392 -27.58 32.25 -1.70
CA PRO A 392 -28.12 33.59 -1.56
C PRO A 392 -27.19 34.41 -0.62
N PRO A 393 -26.88 35.67 -0.94
CA PRO A 393 -26.10 36.54 -0.06
C PRO A 393 -26.78 36.68 1.31
N VAL A 394 -25.97 36.95 2.34
CA VAL A 394 -26.39 37.03 3.75
C VAL A 394 -27.74 37.73 3.89
N MET A 395 -28.77 36.99 4.30
CA MET A 395 -30.03 37.57 4.78
C MET A 395 -29.68 38.36 6.04
N ARG A 396 -29.82 39.69 5.97
CA ARG A 396 -29.72 40.57 7.14
C ARG A 396 -30.84 40.17 8.09
N ASP A 397 -30.47 39.81 9.32
CA ASP A 397 -31.36 39.48 10.43
C ASP A 397 -32.43 38.42 10.17
N GLN A 398 -32.12 37.18 10.53
CA GLN A 398 -33.14 36.28 11.07
C GLN A 398 -32.73 35.90 12.49
N SER A 399 -33.74 35.74 13.36
CA SER A 399 -33.58 35.31 14.74
C SER A 399 -32.72 34.06 14.83
N GLU A 400 -31.99 33.89 15.92
CA GLU A 400 -31.14 32.74 16.20
C GLU A 400 -31.87 31.38 16.10
N GLU A 401 -33.21 31.36 15.97
CA GLU A 401 -34.07 30.18 15.92
C GLU A 401 -34.02 29.37 14.61
N LYS A 402 -33.48 29.90 13.49
CA LYS A 402 -33.38 29.17 12.21
C LYS A 402 -31.95 28.70 11.92
N HIS A 403 -31.53 27.63 12.59
CA HIS A 403 -30.27 26.94 12.31
C HIS A 403 -30.38 26.05 11.07
N PHE A 404 -29.30 25.96 10.30
CA PHE A 404 -29.24 25.01 9.20
C PHE A 404 -29.22 23.58 9.75
N GLN A 405 -30.10 22.72 9.26
CA GLN A 405 -30.04 21.31 9.61
C GLN A 405 -28.88 20.63 8.88
N LEU A 406 -28.14 19.77 9.56
CA LEU A 406 -27.09 18.98 8.91
C LEU A 406 -27.68 18.03 7.87
N SER A 407 -27.05 17.99 6.71
CA SER A 407 -27.28 16.94 5.72
C SER A 407 -26.67 15.59 6.21
N PRO A 408 -26.92 14.47 5.52
CA PRO A 408 -26.16 13.23 5.76
C PRO A 408 -24.64 13.42 5.73
N ILE A 409 -24.12 14.18 4.76
CA ILE A 409 -22.69 14.54 4.67
C ILE A 409 -22.27 15.37 5.89
N GLY A 410 -23.08 16.36 6.29
CA GLY A 410 -22.82 17.20 7.47
C GLY A 410 -22.75 16.42 8.77
N ARG A 411 -23.60 15.42 8.95
CA ARG A 411 -23.55 14.52 10.13
C ARG A 411 -22.27 13.70 10.15
N LYS A 412 -21.88 13.12 9.01
CA LYS A 412 -20.61 12.40 8.88
C LYS A 412 -19.40 13.30 9.11
N ALA A 413 -19.44 14.55 8.63
CA ALA A 413 -18.43 15.55 8.90
C ALA A 413 -18.33 15.87 10.40
N GLN A 414 -19.46 16.02 11.09
CA GLN A 414 -19.49 16.25 12.54
C GLN A 414 -18.89 15.06 13.31
N GLU A 415 -19.24 13.83 12.94
CA GLU A 415 -18.68 12.60 13.53
C GLU A 415 -17.15 12.57 13.36
N PHE A 416 -16.67 12.85 12.14
CA PHE A 416 -15.25 12.86 11.80
C PHE A 416 -14.48 13.94 12.56
N VAL A 417 -14.97 15.20 12.56
CA VAL A 417 -14.33 16.32 13.27
C VAL A 417 -14.21 16.04 14.76
N ARG A 418 -15.28 15.55 15.41
CA ARG A 418 -15.23 15.21 16.83
C ARG A 418 -14.19 14.15 17.13
N LEU A 419 -14.02 13.16 16.25
CA LEU A 419 -13.03 12.10 16.43
C LEU A 419 -11.60 12.65 16.34
N ILE A 420 -11.27 13.40 15.29
CA ILE A 420 -9.92 13.94 15.09
C ILE A 420 -9.55 14.99 16.14
N GLU A 421 -10.52 15.72 16.69
CA GLU A 421 -10.27 16.67 17.79
C GLU A 421 -9.97 15.95 19.11
N ARG A 422 -10.63 14.82 19.39
CA ARG A 422 -10.38 14.00 20.60
C ARG A 422 -9.11 13.17 20.49
N HIS A 423 -8.80 12.72 19.28
CA HIS A 423 -7.66 11.86 18.99
C HIS A 423 -6.80 12.48 17.88
N PRO A 424 -6.11 13.60 18.14
CA PRO A 424 -5.40 14.35 17.09
C PRO A 424 -4.15 13.63 16.55
N ASP A 425 -3.60 12.67 17.29
CA ASP A 425 -2.43 11.90 16.88
C ASP A 425 -2.86 10.61 16.15
N ALA A 426 -2.70 10.61 14.83
CA ALA A 426 -2.90 9.42 14.01
C ALA A 426 -1.70 8.46 14.04
N GLY A 427 -0.58 8.83 14.68
CA GLY A 427 0.69 8.11 14.58
C GLY A 427 1.34 8.23 13.20
N VAL A 428 2.34 7.36 12.95
CA VAL A 428 3.07 7.30 11.67
C VAL A 428 2.48 6.19 10.80
N PRO A 429 1.95 6.48 9.59
CA PRO A 429 1.45 5.47 8.66
C PRO A 429 2.54 4.45 8.33
N TYR A 430 2.26 3.16 8.55
CA TYR A 430 3.23 2.08 8.36
C TYR A 430 3.02 1.39 7.00
N THR A 431 3.92 1.64 6.06
CA THR A 431 3.78 1.23 4.65
C THR A 431 5.05 0.51 4.18
N PRO A 432 5.21 -0.77 4.51
CA PRO A 432 6.48 -1.46 4.33
C PRO A 432 6.88 -1.75 2.88
N PHE A 433 5.99 -1.51 1.91
CA PHE A 433 6.20 -1.83 0.50
C PHE A 433 6.41 -0.54 -0.32
N ALA A 434 7.64 -0.30 -0.78
CA ALA A 434 7.91 0.71 -1.79
C ALA A 434 7.68 0.13 -3.19
N LEU A 435 6.75 0.70 -3.95
CA LEU A 435 6.59 0.44 -5.38
C LEU A 435 7.32 1.54 -6.14
N ILE A 436 8.45 1.22 -6.75
CA ILE A 436 9.32 2.20 -7.42
C ILE A 436 9.03 2.19 -8.91
N VAL A 437 8.59 3.32 -9.45
CA VAL A 437 8.38 3.56 -10.88
C VAL A 437 9.46 4.48 -11.44
N ASP A 438 9.68 4.44 -12.76
CA ASP A 438 10.69 5.28 -13.39
C ASP A 438 10.36 6.79 -13.26
N GLN A 439 11.39 7.63 -13.17
CA GLN A 439 11.26 9.08 -13.06
C GLN A 439 10.54 9.74 -14.24
N PHE A 440 10.43 9.07 -15.38
CA PHE A 440 9.71 9.58 -16.56
C PHE A 440 8.36 8.88 -16.76
N ALA A 441 7.91 8.03 -15.83
CA ALA A 441 6.76 7.14 -16.04
C ALA A 441 5.49 7.89 -16.46
N GLY A 442 5.21 9.06 -15.87
CA GLY A 442 4.02 9.88 -16.10
C GLY A 442 2.72 9.08 -16.02
N PHE A 443 2.11 8.98 -14.84
CA PHE A 443 1.04 8.02 -14.64
C PHE A 443 -0.35 8.63 -14.89
N GLN A 444 -1.23 7.85 -15.53
CA GLN A 444 -2.65 8.19 -15.66
C GLN A 444 -3.51 6.94 -15.85
N VAL A 445 -4.65 6.93 -15.14
CA VAL A 445 -5.76 6.00 -15.35
C VAL A 445 -6.93 6.75 -15.98
N THR A 446 -7.38 6.29 -17.15
CA THR A 446 -8.65 6.75 -17.73
C THR A 446 -9.70 5.65 -17.59
N PRO A 447 -10.79 5.85 -16.84
CA PRO A 447 -11.90 4.90 -16.82
C PRO A 447 -12.39 4.57 -18.23
N GLY A 448 -12.59 3.29 -18.52
CA GLY A 448 -13.08 2.81 -19.83
C GLY A 448 -12.03 2.69 -20.94
N ALA A 449 -10.80 3.17 -20.75
CA ALA A 449 -9.75 3.07 -21.77
C ALA A 449 -9.12 1.67 -21.91
N GLY A 450 -9.38 0.74 -20.99
CA GLY A 450 -8.80 -0.62 -21.03
C GLY A 450 -7.32 -0.71 -20.63
N GLN A 451 -6.63 0.42 -20.57
CA GLN A 451 -5.20 0.51 -20.31
C GLN A 451 -4.84 1.84 -19.63
N VAL A 452 -3.65 1.89 -19.04
CA VAL A 452 -3.03 3.16 -18.62
C VAL A 452 -2.52 3.92 -19.83
N ARG A 453 -2.44 5.25 -19.73
CA ARG A 453 -1.91 6.12 -20.80
C ARG A 453 -0.81 7.01 -20.25
N PRO A 454 0.47 6.66 -20.45
CA PRO A 454 1.57 7.48 -19.97
C PRO A 454 1.46 8.90 -20.52
N TRP A 455 1.54 9.88 -19.62
CA TRP A 455 1.39 11.30 -19.95
C TRP A 455 0.16 11.61 -20.85
N TRP A 456 -0.97 10.89 -20.69
CA TRP A 456 -2.22 11.06 -21.48
C TRP A 456 -2.10 10.89 -23.00
N ARG A 457 -0.90 10.63 -23.50
CA ARG A 457 -0.56 10.81 -24.92
C ARG A 457 0.13 9.59 -25.50
N LEU A 458 1.02 8.99 -24.73
CA LEU A 458 1.88 7.93 -25.23
C LEU A 458 1.14 6.59 -25.16
N GLU A 459 1.43 5.72 -26.12
CA GLU A 459 1.00 4.33 -26.03
C GLU A 459 1.73 3.64 -24.86
N PRO A 460 1.03 2.84 -24.05
CA PRO A 460 1.63 2.16 -22.92
C PRO A 460 2.64 1.11 -23.40
N THR A 461 3.79 1.06 -22.75
CA THR A 461 4.78 0.00 -22.94
C THR A 461 4.39 -1.26 -22.16
N PRO A 462 5.10 -2.39 -22.36
CA PRO A 462 4.97 -3.54 -21.46
C PRO A 462 5.25 -3.21 -19.98
N GLY A 463 6.16 -2.27 -19.69
CA GLY A 463 6.44 -1.83 -18.31
C GLY A 463 5.30 -1.02 -17.70
N ASP A 464 4.60 -0.20 -18.48
CA ASP A 464 3.43 0.54 -17.99
C ASP A 464 2.29 -0.43 -17.64
N MET A 465 2.08 -1.44 -18.48
CA MET A 465 1.08 -2.48 -18.23
C MET A 465 1.43 -3.38 -17.04
N GLU A 466 2.72 -3.62 -16.80
CA GLU A 466 3.22 -4.27 -15.58
C GLU A 466 2.86 -3.46 -14.33
N THR A 467 3.15 -2.15 -14.34
CA THR A 467 2.80 -1.25 -13.23
C THR A 467 1.29 -1.25 -12.99
N ALA A 468 0.50 -1.15 -14.06
CA ALA A 468 -0.96 -1.20 -14.00
C ALA A 468 -1.47 -2.53 -13.44
N THR A 469 -0.87 -3.66 -13.82
CA THR A 469 -1.26 -5.01 -13.35
C THR A 469 -0.97 -5.19 -11.87
N VAL A 470 0.18 -4.71 -11.39
CA VAL A 470 0.51 -4.75 -9.96
C VAL A 470 -0.47 -3.90 -9.16
N LEU A 471 -0.70 -2.65 -9.58
CA LEU A 471 -1.64 -1.75 -8.91
C LEU A 471 -3.08 -2.29 -8.93
N ASP A 472 -3.55 -2.81 -10.07
CA ASP A 472 -4.89 -3.43 -10.17
C ASP A 472 -4.99 -4.72 -9.37
N THR A 473 -3.88 -5.35 -9.00
CA THR A 473 -3.89 -6.54 -8.15
C THR A 473 -3.96 -6.17 -6.68
N VAL A 474 -3.13 -5.22 -6.24
CA VAL A 474 -3.12 -4.80 -4.83
C VAL A 474 -4.31 -3.91 -4.48
N PHE A 475 -4.86 -3.19 -5.47
CA PHE A 475 -6.12 -2.44 -5.39
C PHE A 475 -7.09 -2.98 -6.45
N PRO A 476 -7.80 -4.09 -6.16
CA PRO A 476 -8.55 -4.87 -7.15
C PRO A 476 -9.57 -4.05 -7.94
N ARG A 477 -9.49 -4.12 -9.28
CA ARG A 477 -10.48 -3.56 -10.23
C ARG A 477 -10.55 -2.03 -10.25
N THR A 478 -9.50 -1.34 -9.83
CA THR A 478 -9.47 0.12 -9.71
C THR A 478 -8.60 0.80 -10.76
N ILE A 479 -7.74 0.06 -11.45
CA ILE A 479 -6.79 0.60 -12.44
C ILE A 479 -7.19 0.16 -13.84
N LEU A 480 -7.45 -1.14 -14.03
CA LEU A 480 -7.78 -1.70 -15.34
C LEU A 480 -9.30 -1.87 -15.50
N TYR A 481 -9.89 -1.04 -16.36
CA TYR A 481 -11.33 -1.07 -16.68
C TYR A 481 -11.57 -1.88 -17.95
N ARG A 482 -12.21 -3.05 -17.82
CA ARG A 482 -12.59 -3.91 -18.94
C ARG A 482 -13.85 -3.41 -19.62
N LYS A 483 -14.09 -3.85 -20.86
CA LYS A 483 -15.32 -3.53 -21.60
C LYS A 483 -16.55 -3.93 -20.79
N GLY A 484 -17.46 -2.97 -20.58
CA GLY A 484 -18.70 -3.15 -19.81
C GLY A 484 -18.57 -2.89 -18.31
N ASP A 485 -17.37 -2.64 -17.79
CA ASP A 485 -17.21 -2.16 -16.42
C ASP A 485 -17.84 -0.77 -16.27
N ARG A 486 -18.69 -0.61 -15.25
CA ARG A 486 -19.29 0.68 -14.91
C ARG A 486 -18.37 1.46 -13.97
N PHE A 487 -18.37 2.78 -14.11
CA PHE A 487 -17.72 3.64 -13.15
C PHE A 487 -18.60 3.74 -11.90
N SER A 488 -18.07 3.27 -10.77
CA SER A 488 -18.79 3.04 -9.51
C SER A 488 -17.90 3.44 -8.33
N GLU A 489 -18.46 3.93 -7.23
CA GLU A 489 -17.71 4.14 -5.98
C GLU A 489 -17.03 2.85 -5.52
N SER A 490 -17.63 1.68 -5.80
CA SER A 490 -17.08 0.34 -5.54
C SER A 490 -15.80 0.02 -6.33
N ARG A 491 -15.41 0.87 -7.29
CA ARG A 491 -14.14 0.81 -8.03
C ARG A 491 -13.21 1.99 -7.73
N MET A 492 -13.70 2.99 -7.01
CA MET A 492 -12.88 4.11 -6.54
C MET A 492 -12.19 3.76 -5.24
N MET A 493 -12.91 3.15 -4.30
CA MET A 493 -12.35 2.63 -3.05
C MET A 493 -12.74 1.17 -2.86
N VAL A 494 -11.75 0.32 -2.58
CA VAL A 494 -11.93 -1.14 -2.53
C VAL A 494 -11.35 -1.77 -1.27
N ASN A 495 -11.87 -2.92 -0.88
CA ASN A 495 -11.21 -3.74 0.14
C ASN A 495 -10.00 -4.46 -0.49
N THR A 496 -8.88 -4.49 0.21
CA THR A 496 -7.69 -5.26 -0.18
C THR A 496 -7.07 -5.97 1.02
N PRO A 497 -6.59 -7.22 0.86
CA PRO A 497 -5.91 -7.95 1.94
C PRO A 497 -4.61 -7.29 2.40
N TYR A 498 -4.10 -6.35 1.61
CA TYR A 498 -2.84 -5.65 1.89
C TYR A 498 -3.06 -4.28 2.56
N GLY A 499 -4.30 -3.78 2.62
CA GLY A 499 -4.61 -2.45 3.14
C GLY A 499 -3.82 -1.32 2.46
N GLU A 500 -3.62 -0.22 3.17
CA GLU A 500 -2.82 0.94 2.76
C GLU A 500 -1.31 0.76 2.99
N SER A 501 -0.75 -0.42 2.71
CA SER A 501 0.63 -0.78 3.08
C SER A 501 1.73 -0.36 2.08
N PHE A 502 1.37 0.41 1.05
CA PHE A 502 2.26 0.76 -0.06
C PHE A 502 2.57 2.25 -0.13
N ASP A 503 3.78 2.61 -0.54
CA ASP A 503 4.06 3.93 -1.12
C ASP A 503 4.51 3.78 -2.57
N LEU A 504 4.11 4.71 -3.43
CA LEU A 504 4.67 4.83 -4.78
C LEU A 504 5.80 5.86 -4.78
N LEU A 505 6.98 5.46 -5.25
CA LEU A 505 8.18 6.30 -5.29
C LEU A 505 8.71 6.41 -6.72
N LEU A 506 9.39 7.50 -7.04
CA LEU A 506 10.12 7.63 -8.32
C LEU A 506 11.56 7.07 -8.17
N SER A 507 12.17 6.61 -9.26
CA SER A 507 13.54 6.06 -9.29
C SER A 507 14.63 7.03 -8.83
N THR A 508 14.31 8.32 -8.70
CA THR A 508 15.12 9.36 -8.05
C THR A 508 15.07 9.32 -6.52
N VAL A 509 14.50 8.26 -5.92
CA VAL A 509 14.51 8.04 -4.47
C VAL A 509 15.95 8.00 -3.94
N ARG A 510 16.20 8.71 -2.84
CA ARG A 510 17.52 8.71 -2.19
C ARG A 510 17.70 7.46 -1.31
N PRO A 511 18.93 6.94 -1.18
CA PRO A 511 19.18 5.73 -0.39
C PRO A 511 18.66 5.82 1.05
N GLU A 512 18.78 6.98 1.71
CA GLU A 512 18.39 7.14 3.12
C GLU A 512 16.88 6.94 3.34
N LEU A 513 16.05 7.36 2.38
CA LEU A 513 14.61 7.11 2.42
C LEU A 513 14.31 5.65 2.07
N LEU A 514 14.95 5.11 1.03
CA LEU A 514 14.67 3.76 0.56
C LEU A 514 14.95 2.71 1.65
N ARG A 515 15.99 2.91 2.47
CA ARG A 515 16.32 2.06 3.63
C ARG A 515 15.23 1.99 4.70
N LEU A 516 14.27 2.92 4.72
CA LEU A 516 13.14 2.86 5.65
C LEU A 516 12.08 1.82 5.23
N TYR A 517 12.10 1.36 3.99
CA TYR A 517 11.17 0.35 3.48
C TYR A 517 11.76 -1.05 3.62
N PRO A 518 11.08 -1.98 4.30
CA PRO A 518 11.51 -3.39 4.33
C PRO A 518 11.58 -4.05 2.96
N VAL A 519 10.71 -3.65 2.02
CA VAL A 519 10.64 -4.22 0.69
C VAL A 519 10.48 -3.13 -0.36
N ALA A 520 11.20 -3.27 -1.48
CA ALA A 520 11.12 -2.41 -2.64
C ALA A 520 10.87 -3.26 -3.90
N LEU A 521 9.84 -2.94 -4.66
CA LEU A 521 9.49 -3.57 -5.93
C LEU A 521 9.75 -2.56 -7.06
N LEU A 522 10.63 -2.90 -8.00
CA LEU A 522 10.83 -2.08 -9.20
C LEU A 522 9.80 -2.45 -10.26
N LEU A 523 9.01 -1.46 -10.67
CA LEU A 523 7.93 -1.59 -11.65
C LEU A 523 8.17 -0.65 -12.84
N GLY A 524 7.89 -1.13 -14.05
CA GLY A 524 7.91 -0.30 -15.24
C GLY A 524 9.25 -0.27 -15.98
N ASP A 525 9.42 0.72 -16.84
CA ASP A 525 10.59 0.85 -17.72
C ASP A 525 11.72 1.63 -17.04
N HIS A 526 12.35 1.03 -16.04
CA HIS A 526 13.54 1.62 -15.46
C HIS A 526 14.73 1.52 -16.42
N GLU A 527 15.45 2.63 -16.55
CA GLU A 527 16.86 2.59 -16.94
C GLU A 527 17.70 2.39 -15.67
N LEU A 528 18.33 1.22 -15.52
CA LEU A 528 19.20 0.93 -14.37
C LEU A 528 20.56 1.64 -14.53
N THR A 529 20.55 2.97 -14.42
CA THR A 529 21.77 3.80 -14.49
C THR A 529 22.77 3.42 -13.39
N PRO A 530 24.08 3.70 -13.56
CA PRO A 530 25.07 3.41 -12.52
C PRO A 530 24.76 4.05 -11.17
N ALA A 531 24.18 5.26 -11.16
CA ALA A 531 23.76 5.93 -9.94
C ALA A 531 22.63 5.17 -9.23
N PHE A 532 21.59 4.77 -9.98
CA PHE A 532 20.47 4.04 -9.39
C PHE A 532 20.87 2.62 -8.94
N ARG A 533 21.73 1.91 -9.69
CA ARG A 533 22.30 0.63 -9.26
C ARG A 533 23.01 0.73 -7.91
N ARG A 534 23.79 1.80 -7.69
CA ARG A 534 24.45 2.05 -6.39
C ARG A 534 23.43 2.26 -5.27
N THR A 535 22.36 3.02 -5.50
CA THR A 535 21.26 3.18 -4.53
C THR A 535 20.63 1.83 -4.17
N LEU A 536 20.39 0.96 -5.15
CA LEU A 536 19.78 -0.35 -4.92
C LEU A 536 20.72 -1.33 -4.20
N LEU A 537 22.01 -1.33 -4.54
CA LEU A 537 23.03 -2.12 -3.84
C LEU A 537 23.17 -1.67 -2.39
N ASP A 538 23.21 -0.36 -2.16
CA ASP A 538 23.24 0.22 -0.82
C ASP A 538 22.01 -0.21 0.00
N TYR A 539 20.82 -0.13 -0.60
CA TYR A 539 19.58 -0.60 0.02
C TYR A 539 19.64 -2.08 0.42
N LEU A 540 20.12 -2.95 -0.47
CA LEU A 540 20.30 -4.38 -0.20
C LEU A 540 21.28 -4.64 0.95
N GLN A 541 22.42 -3.93 0.95
CA GLN A 541 23.46 -4.04 1.99
C GLN A 541 22.95 -3.65 3.38
N HIS A 542 21.91 -2.82 3.45
CA HIS A 542 21.27 -2.41 4.71
C HIS A 542 20.05 -3.29 5.07
N GLY A 543 19.92 -4.47 4.49
CA GLY A 543 18.91 -5.48 4.86
C GLY A 543 17.57 -5.34 4.13
N GLY A 544 17.50 -4.46 3.14
CA GLY A 544 16.34 -4.32 2.27
C GLY A 544 16.06 -5.59 1.46
N HIS A 545 14.79 -5.87 1.19
CA HIS A 545 14.38 -6.85 0.19
C HIS A 545 14.08 -6.13 -1.12
N LEU A 546 14.90 -6.35 -2.14
CA LEU A 546 14.69 -5.84 -3.49
C LEU A 546 14.05 -6.91 -4.36
N VAL A 547 12.94 -6.55 -4.97
CA VAL A 547 12.22 -7.38 -5.92
C VAL A 547 12.24 -6.69 -7.27
N VAL A 548 12.74 -7.38 -8.29
CA VAL A 548 12.77 -6.87 -9.67
C VAL A 548 12.07 -7.82 -10.61
N THR A 549 11.56 -7.27 -11.71
CA THR A 549 10.99 -8.10 -12.76
C THR A 549 12.07 -8.73 -13.61
N GLN A 550 11.79 -9.89 -14.20
CA GLN A 550 12.71 -10.60 -15.10
C GLN A 550 13.26 -9.69 -16.21
N ARG A 551 12.44 -8.77 -16.74
CA ARG A 551 12.83 -7.81 -17.79
C ARG A 551 13.92 -6.86 -17.29
N LEU A 552 13.76 -6.32 -16.08
CA LEU A 552 14.75 -5.42 -15.48
C LEU A 552 16.01 -6.15 -15.03
N ALA A 553 15.88 -7.39 -14.53
CA ALA A 553 17.02 -8.23 -14.17
C ALA A 553 17.97 -8.48 -15.35
N GLY A 554 17.43 -8.59 -16.58
CA GLY A 554 18.23 -8.71 -17.79
C GLY A 554 19.22 -7.54 -18.01
N GLN A 555 18.91 -6.34 -17.53
CA GLN A 555 19.80 -5.18 -17.63
C GLN A 555 21.02 -5.27 -16.68
N LEU A 556 20.94 -6.08 -15.62
CA LEU A 556 22.02 -6.23 -14.66
C LEU A 556 23.21 -7.02 -15.24
N GLY A 557 22.96 -7.97 -16.14
CA GLY A 557 24.01 -8.81 -16.73
C GLY A 557 24.90 -9.44 -15.65
N ALA A 558 26.21 -9.24 -15.75
CA ALA A 558 27.20 -9.74 -14.78
C ALA A 558 27.01 -9.18 -13.36
N ASP A 559 26.41 -8.00 -13.21
CA ASP A 559 26.18 -7.37 -11.90
C ASP A 559 25.11 -8.09 -11.07
N ALA A 560 24.29 -8.96 -11.68
CA ALA A 560 23.22 -9.67 -10.97
C ALA A 560 23.74 -10.46 -9.76
N GLU A 561 24.95 -11.02 -9.87
CA GLU A 561 25.61 -11.73 -8.77
C GLU A 561 26.02 -10.79 -7.62
N ALA A 562 26.44 -9.56 -7.93
CA ALA A 562 26.73 -8.56 -6.90
C ALA A 562 25.46 -8.19 -6.13
N PHE A 563 24.31 -8.06 -6.81
CA PHE A 563 23.02 -7.82 -6.17
C PHE A 563 22.59 -8.99 -5.28
N ARG A 564 22.76 -10.24 -5.74
CA ARG A 564 22.48 -11.44 -4.92
C ARG A 564 23.36 -11.51 -3.67
N ARG A 565 24.63 -11.10 -3.76
CA ARG A 565 25.55 -11.07 -2.61
C ARG A 565 25.27 -9.92 -1.65
N ALA A 566 24.73 -8.81 -2.15
CA ALA A 566 24.48 -7.61 -1.37
C ALA A 566 23.34 -7.77 -0.35
N GLY A 567 22.36 -8.64 -0.60
CA GLY A 567 21.23 -8.83 0.32
C GLY A 567 20.09 -9.66 -0.27
N ARG A 568 18.87 -9.43 0.23
CA ARG A 568 17.68 -10.14 -0.22
C ARG A 568 17.23 -9.62 -1.58
N PHE A 569 17.65 -10.29 -2.64
CA PHE A 569 17.31 -9.94 -4.01
C PHE A 569 16.51 -11.06 -4.67
N SER A 570 15.28 -10.77 -5.10
CA SER A 570 14.44 -11.71 -5.87
C SER A 570 14.14 -11.17 -7.25
N ILE A 571 14.23 -12.08 -8.23
CA ILE A 571 13.82 -11.84 -9.61
C ILE A 571 12.54 -12.63 -9.82
N GLU A 572 11.52 -11.97 -10.33
CA GLU A 572 10.21 -12.58 -10.47
C GLU A 572 9.56 -12.22 -11.81
N GLU A 573 8.57 -13.00 -12.20
CA GLU A 573 7.76 -12.77 -13.39
C GLU A 573 6.33 -12.34 -13.03
N PHE A 574 6.14 -11.67 -11.88
CA PHE A 574 4.79 -11.28 -11.42
C PHE A 574 4.13 -10.16 -12.22
N ALA A 575 4.88 -9.52 -13.12
CA ALA A 575 4.38 -8.44 -13.96
C ALA A 575 3.37 -8.86 -15.04
N ARG A 576 3.31 -10.16 -15.38
CA ARG A 576 2.55 -10.64 -16.54
C ARG A 576 1.09 -10.95 -16.23
N ASP A 577 0.77 -11.38 -15.00
CA ASP A 577 -0.61 -11.65 -14.58
C ASP A 577 -0.83 -11.32 -13.11
N GLY A 578 -2.07 -11.00 -12.75
CA GLY A 578 -2.38 -10.64 -11.35
C GLY A 578 -2.29 -11.82 -10.36
N ARG A 579 -2.16 -13.08 -10.82
CA ARG A 579 -2.07 -14.22 -9.89
C ARG A 579 -0.71 -14.26 -9.22
N SER A 580 0.33 -14.17 -10.03
CA SER A 580 1.71 -14.14 -9.55
C SER A 580 2.00 -12.92 -8.67
N VAL A 581 1.41 -11.76 -8.95
CA VAL A 581 1.45 -10.61 -8.03
C VAL A 581 0.83 -10.95 -6.68
N ARG A 582 -0.35 -11.58 -6.65
CA ARG A 582 -1.00 -11.97 -5.38
C ARG A 582 -0.14 -12.94 -4.58
N GLU A 583 0.38 -13.98 -5.22
CA GLU A 583 1.22 -14.99 -4.55
C GLU A 583 2.44 -14.33 -3.89
N LEU A 584 3.13 -13.42 -4.60
CA LEU A 584 4.22 -12.63 -4.02
C LEU A 584 3.72 -11.75 -2.86
N MET A 585 2.66 -10.98 -3.08
CA MET A 585 2.20 -10.01 -2.09
C MET A 585 1.65 -10.67 -0.84
N ASP A 586 1.04 -11.85 -0.94
CA ASP A 586 0.60 -12.65 0.20
C ASP A 586 1.79 -13.07 1.08
N ALA A 587 2.88 -13.54 0.46
CA ALA A 587 4.10 -13.91 1.16
C ALA A 587 4.76 -12.68 1.82
N LEU A 588 4.88 -11.57 1.09
CA LEU A 588 5.47 -10.33 1.61
C LEU A 588 4.62 -9.72 2.73
N ALA A 589 3.29 -9.67 2.58
CA ALA A 589 2.37 -9.20 3.61
C ALA A 589 2.41 -10.06 4.86
N ALA A 590 2.43 -11.39 4.70
CA ALA A 590 2.60 -12.31 5.83
C ALA A 590 3.91 -12.07 6.58
N ARG A 591 4.99 -11.69 5.89
CA ARG A 591 6.30 -11.47 6.51
C ARG A 591 6.47 -10.08 7.13
N HIS A 592 5.94 -9.04 6.49
CA HIS A 592 6.30 -7.64 6.78
C HIS A 592 5.18 -6.79 7.40
N LEU A 593 3.91 -7.21 7.32
CA LEU A 593 2.86 -6.53 8.07
C LEU A 593 2.96 -6.85 9.57
N PRO A 594 2.86 -5.84 10.45
CA PRO A 594 3.00 -6.04 11.89
C PRO A 594 1.75 -6.67 12.52
N LEU A 595 0.61 -6.54 11.85
CA LEU A 595 -0.69 -7.05 12.26
C LEU A 595 -1.20 -8.07 11.25
N LYS A 596 -1.82 -9.14 11.73
CA LYS A 596 -2.68 -10.01 10.92
C LYS A 596 -4.10 -9.44 11.01
N ILE A 597 -4.68 -9.12 9.86
CA ILE A 597 -6.07 -8.63 9.72
C ILE A 597 -6.88 -9.72 9.03
N GLU A 598 -7.86 -10.28 9.72
CA GLU A 598 -8.71 -11.34 9.18
C GLU A 598 -10.12 -10.82 8.94
N GLY A 599 -10.58 -10.93 7.69
CA GLY A 599 -11.87 -10.41 7.24
C GLY A 599 -11.74 -9.61 5.94
N ASN A 600 -12.84 -9.39 5.25
CA ASN A 600 -12.85 -8.64 3.99
C ASN A 600 -13.14 -7.16 4.29
N ILE A 601 -12.07 -6.37 4.43
CA ILE A 601 -12.12 -4.95 4.81
C ILE A 601 -10.96 -4.21 4.15
N GLN A 602 -11.09 -2.90 3.97
CA GLN A 602 -9.93 -2.04 3.76
C GLN A 602 -9.36 -1.60 5.10
N PHE A 603 -8.03 -1.53 5.23
CA PHE A 603 -7.43 -1.10 6.49
C PHE A 603 -6.20 -0.21 6.33
N THR A 604 -5.96 0.64 7.34
CA THR A 604 -4.72 1.38 7.55
C THR A 604 -4.03 0.88 8.80
N ILE A 605 -2.70 1.01 8.88
CA ILE A 605 -1.94 0.68 10.08
C ILE A 605 -1.00 1.84 10.35
N ASN A 606 -1.07 2.41 11.55
CA ASN A 606 -0.21 3.51 11.96
C ASN A 606 0.50 3.12 13.26
N ARG A 607 1.82 3.33 13.32
CA ARG A 607 2.60 3.12 14.54
C ARG A 607 2.42 4.31 15.47
N THR A 608 2.11 4.06 16.73
CA THR A 608 2.03 5.07 17.80
C THR A 608 3.11 4.80 18.84
N ALA A 609 3.31 5.73 19.78
CA ALA A 609 4.25 5.56 20.88
C ALA A 609 3.94 4.33 21.77
N ARG A 610 2.69 3.88 21.80
CA ARG A 610 2.20 2.80 22.67
C ARG A 610 1.80 1.53 21.94
N GLY A 611 1.77 1.56 20.60
CA GLY A 611 1.38 0.41 19.79
C GLY A 611 0.91 0.82 18.40
N TRP A 612 -0.35 0.52 18.08
CA TRP A 612 -0.89 0.68 16.73
C TRP A 612 -2.24 1.37 16.73
N LEU A 613 -2.48 2.21 15.73
CA LEU A 613 -3.80 2.71 15.38
C LEU A 613 -4.21 2.08 14.05
N VAL A 614 -5.39 1.46 14.02
CA VAL A 614 -5.90 0.70 12.86
C VAL A 614 -7.20 1.32 12.40
N GLY A 615 -7.23 1.83 11.16
CA GLY A 615 -8.49 2.20 10.51
C GLY A 615 -9.07 1.00 9.76
N LEU A 616 -10.37 0.77 9.90
CA LEU A 616 -11.13 -0.26 9.19
C LEU A 616 -12.24 0.43 8.39
N LEU A 617 -12.18 0.36 7.06
CA LEU A 617 -13.10 1.02 6.14
C LEU A 617 -13.88 -0.04 5.37
N GLU A 618 -15.20 -0.08 5.53
CA GLU A 618 -16.06 -1.03 4.82
C GLU A 618 -16.51 -0.41 3.48
N ASN A 619 -16.04 -0.97 2.35
CA ASN A 619 -16.29 -0.40 1.01
C ASN A 619 -17.41 -1.05 0.21
N ARG A 620 -17.91 -2.23 0.61
CA ARG A 620 -18.80 -3.06 -0.23
C ARG A 620 -20.28 -2.87 0.10
N GLY A 621 -20.56 -2.52 1.34
CA GLY A 621 -21.89 -2.46 1.92
C GLY A 621 -22.62 -1.15 1.70
N ALA A 622 -21.92 -0.07 1.35
CA ALA A 622 -22.54 1.17 0.86
C ALA A 622 -21.69 1.78 -0.27
N TYR A 623 -22.28 1.89 -1.45
CA TYR A 623 -21.66 2.51 -2.62
C TYR A 623 -22.71 3.04 -3.58
N LYS A 624 -22.31 3.94 -4.47
CA LYS A 624 -23.16 4.51 -5.51
C LYS A 624 -22.59 4.23 -6.90
N GLU A 625 -23.48 4.02 -7.86
CA GLU A 625 -23.15 4.12 -9.30
C GLU A 625 -23.17 5.59 -9.74
N GLU A 626 -22.66 5.90 -10.94
CA GLU A 626 -22.56 7.29 -11.43
C GLU A 626 -23.90 8.04 -11.45
N SER A 627 -24.99 7.28 -11.61
CA SER A 627 -26.35 7.76 -11.43
C SER A 627 -27.15 6.74 -10.62
N GLY A 628 -28.20 7.22 -9.93
CA GLY A 628 -29.08 6.38 -9.11
C GLY A 628 -28.89 6.61 -7.61
N GLU A 629 -29.48 5.72 -6.83
CA GLU A 629 -29.47 5.75 -5.36
C GLU A 629 -28.19 5.15 -4.80
N VAL A 630 -27.92 5.43 -3.52
CA VAL A 630 -26.90 4.70 -2.77
C VAL A 630 -27.38 3.26 -2.62
N ILE A 631 -26.58 2.32 -3.11
CA ILE A 631 -26.78 0.90 -2.92
C ILE A 631 -26.29 0.56 -1.52
N PHE A 632 -27.22 0.26 -0.63
CA PHE A 632 -26.95 -0.10 0.76
C PHE A 632 -27.32 -1.56 1.01
N ASN A 633 -26.35 -2.35 1.46
CA ASN A 633 -26.53 -3.75 1.82
C ASN A 633 -26.36 -3.94 3.33
N PRO A 634 -27.45 -3.96 4.11
CA PRO A 634 -27.39 -4.06 5.57
C PRO A 634 -26.82 -5.39 6.08
N ALA A 635 -26.77 -6.43 5.24
CA ALA A 635 -26.22 -7.73 5.59
C ALA A 635 -24.67 -7.77 5.56
N LEU A 636 -24.03 -6.82 4.88
CA LEU A 636 -22.57 -6.73 4.81
C LEU A 636 -22.01 -6.01 6.04
N ARG A 637 -21.91 -6.76 7.15
CA ARG A 637 -21.37 -6.31 8.44
C ARG A 637 -20.21 -7.20 8.87
N PRO A 638 -19.03 -7.10 8.22
CA PRO A 638 -17.93 -8.00 8.52
C PRO A 638 -17.43 -7.80 9.95
N THR A 639 -17.15 -8.91 10.63
CA THR A 639 -16.38 -8.93 11.88
C THR A 639 -14.92 -9.18 11.54
N ILE A 640 -14.07 -8.23 11.91
CA ILE A 640 -12.64 -8.22 11.61
C ILE A 640 -11.88 -8.62 12.86
N THR A 641 -10.97 -9.59 12.73
CA THR A 641 -10.06 -9.96 13.81
C THR A 641 -8.69 -9.34 13.55
N ILE A 642 -8.15 -8.66 14.55
CA ILE A 642 -6.85 -7.99 14.50
C ILE A 642 -5.92 -8.64 15.52
N THR A 643 -4.77 -9.13 15.05
CA THR A 643 -3.79 -9.83 15.88
C THR A 643 -2.38 -9.27 15.65
N PRO A 644 -1.73 -8.66 16.66
CA PRO A 644 -0.30 -8.33 16.57
C PRO A 644 0.56 -9.58 16.42
N LYS A 645 1.50 -9.57 15.46
CA LYS A 645 2.30 -10.76 15.10
C LYS A 645 3.55 -10.93 15.94
N ARG A 646 4.12 -9.83 16.44
CA ARG A 646 5.42 -9.79 17.13
C ARG A 646 5.38 -9.04 18.47
N GLU A 647 4.19 -8.68 18.93
CA GLU A 647 3.98 -7.93 20.17
C GLU A 647 2.79 -8.53 20.92
N ARG A 648 2.77 -8.35 22.24
CA ARG A 648 1.65 -8.75 23.10
C ARG A 648 0.62 -7.62 23.12
N LEU A 649 -0.62 -7.90 22.74
CA LEU A 649 -1.75 -7.00 22.88
C LEU A 649 -2.11 -6.86 24.37
N VAL A 650 -1.98 -5.64 24.89
CA VAL A 650 -2.26 -5.31 26.30
C VAL A 650 -3.70 -4.85 26.46
N SER A 651 -4.15 -3.94 25.59
CA SER A 651 -5.52 -3.44 25.56
C SER A 651 -5.89 -2.97 24.16
N ALA A 652 -7.18 -2.95 23.86
CA ALA A 652 -7.70 -2.41 22.62
C ALA A 652 -8.93 -1.53 22.87
N ARG A 653 -9.07 -0.44 22.12
CA ARG A 653 -10.23 0.47 22.21
C ARG A 653 -10.70 0.89 20.83
N ASN A 654 -12.00 0.81 20.59
CA ASN A 654 -12.64 1.41 19.43
C ASN A 654 -12.85 2.90 19.70
N LEU A 655 -12.02 3.75 19.12
CA LEU A 655 -12.10 5.21 19.29
C LEU A 655 -13.36 5.79 18.63
N SER A 656 -13.84 5.19 17.54
CA SER A 656 -15.06 5.64 16.85
C SER A 656 -16.32 5.47 17.69
N GLU A 657 -16.35 4.48 18.59
CA GLU A 657 -17.47 4.20 19.50
C GLU A 657 -17.14 4.51 20.97
N GLU A 658 -15.94 5.05 21.23
CA GLU A 658 -15.38 5.28 22.58
C GLU A 658 -15.43 4.07 23.52
N LYS A 659 -15.34 2.86 22.97
CA LYS A 659 -15.62 1.60 23.66
C LYS A 659 -14.37 0.72 23.78
N ASP A 660 -14.08 0.25 24.99
CA ASP A 660 -13.03 -0.75 25.21
C ASP A 660 -13.45 -2.10 24.61
N LEU A 661 -12.48 -2.78 24.01
CA LEU A 661 -12.70 -4.04 23.32
C LEU A 661 -12.05 -5.19 24.10
N PRO A 662 -12.73 -6.34 24.25
CA PRO A 662 -12.16 -7.49 24.93
C PRO A 662 -10.98 -8.04 24.13
N VAL A 663 -9.86 -8.25 24.81
CA VAL A 663 -8.67 -8.92 24.26
C VAL A 663 -8.75 -10.40 24.58
N THR A 664 -8.75 -11.24 23.54
CA THR A 664 -8.80 -12.70 23.68
C THR A 664 -7.71 -13.31 22.81
N ALA A 665 -6.86 -14.16 23.40
CA ALA A 665 -5.79 -14.86 22.66
C ALA A 665 -4.90 -13.92 21.81
N ASN A 666 -4.47 -12.79 22.40
CA ASN A 666 -3.66 -11.75 21.73
C ASN A 666 -4.36 -11.06 20.55
N ALA A 667 -5.69 -11.16 20.44
CA ALA A 667 -6.46 -10.62 19.34
C ALA A 667 -7.67 -9.82 19.84
N VAL A 668 -8.23 -9.02 18.95
CA VAL A 668 -9.48 -8.28 19.16
C VAL A 668 -10.38 -8.42 17.94
N SER A 669 -11.71 -8.49 18.15
CA SER A 669 -12.69 -8.55 17.08
C SER A 669 -13.55 -7.29 17.03
N VAL A 670 -13.76 -6.74 15.83
CA VAL A 670 -14.49 -5.49 15.60
C VAL A 670 -15.46 -5.67 14.43
N THR A 671 -16.74 -5.38 14.65
CA THR A 671 -17.75 -5.37 13.58
C THR A 671 -17.81 -3.98 12.95
N VAL A 672 -17.77 -3.93 11.63
CA VAL A 672 -17.85 -2.67 10.87
C VAL A 672 -19.17 -2.63 10.09
N PRO A 673 -20.07 -1.65 10.33
CA PRO A 673 -21.30 -1.50 9.55
C PRO A 673 -21.04 -1.20 8.06
N PRO A 674 -22.03 -1.44 7.19
CA PRO A 674 -21.92 -1.19 5.75
C PRO A 674 -21.60 0.29 5.49
N GLY A 675 -20.53 0.57 4.73
CA GLY A 675 -20.15 1.94 4.40
C GLY A 675 -19.48 2.75 5.51
N ASP A 676 -19.29 2.16 6.69
CA ASP A 676 -18.82 2.88 7.88
C ASP A 676 -17.32 2.69 8.12
N VAL A 677 -16.78 3.45 9.07
CA VAL A 677 -15.38 3.37 9.49
C VAL A 677 -15.28 3.05 10.97
N ARG A 678 -14.28 2.23 11.34
CA ARG A 678 -13.88 2.02 12.74
C ARG A 678 -12.40 2.32 12.91
N VAL A 679 -12.06 3.09 13.94
CA VAL A 679 -10.68 3.42 14.30
C VAL A 679 -10.37 2.76 15.62
N VAL A 680 -9.38 1.86 15.63
CA VAL A 680 -9.08 0.98 16.75
C VAL A 680 -7.66 1.25 17.24
N GLU A 681 -7.52 1.66 18.49
CA GLU A 681 -6.23 1.74 19.17
C GLU A 681 -5.88 0.37 19.77
N LEU A 682 -4.66 -0.07 19.54
CA LEU A 682 -4.04 -1.26 20.12
C LEU A 682 -2.83 -0.82 20.94
N VAL A 683 -2.88 -1.03 22.25
CA VAL A 683 -1.72 -0.87 23.12
C VAL A 683 -0.99 -2.20 23.17
N VAL A 684 0.30 -2.19 22.87
CA VAL A 684 1.10 -3.41 22.78
C VAL A 684 2.33 -3.33 23.70
N GLY A 685 2.79 -4.49 24.13
CA GLY A 685 4.01 -4.65 24.92
C GLY A 685 4.90 -5.76 24.34
N PRO A 686 6.07 -6.00 24.93
CA PRO A 686 6.94 -7.09 24.52
C PRO A 686 6.22 -8.45 24.63
N LEU A 687 6.43 -9.32 23.65
CA LEU A 687 6.05 -10.73 23.76
C LEU A 687 6.89 -11.36 24.88
N GLU A 688 6.24 -11.93 25.89
CA GLU A 688 6.94 -12.81 26.83
C GLU A 688 7.39 -14.05 26.06
N MET A 689 8.68 -14.12 25.76
CA MET A 689 9.32 -15.37 25.38
C MET A 689 9.22 -16.27 26.59
N LYS A 690 8.26 -17.20 26.61
CA LYS A 690 8.33 -18.32 27.55
C LYS A 690 9.69 -18.98 27.31
N LYS A 691 10.58 -18.88 28.31
CA LYS A 691 11.75 -19.75 28.40
C LYS A 691 11.20 -21.18 28.39
N LEU A 692 11.32 -21.85 27.25
CA LEU A 692 11.12 -23.29 27.13
C LEU A 692 12.35 -23.99 27.68
#